data_AF-A0A1Y0M753-F1
#
_entry.id   AF-A0A1Y0M753-F1
#
_cell.length_a   1.000
_cell.length_b   1.000
_cell.length_c   1.000
_cell.angle_alpha   90.00
_cell.angle_beta   90.00
_cell.angle_gamma   90.00
#
_symmetry.space_group_name_H-M   'P 1'
#
loop_
_entity.id
_entity.type
_entity.pdbx_description
1 polymer ?
#
loop_
_entity_poly.entity_id
_entity_poly.type
_entity_poly.pdbx_seq_one_letter_code
_entity_poly.pdbx_strand_id
1 'polypeptide(L)'
;MKLKINFLLFVLTLFSFNSVFSQQIEFPIEVLGDEGLTVSSSFTIDQEQLNKINSTDNLYLRANNLGYQGKASVQVNGGNWILLTNNSVKIYSPEKERGGMTNGGYNTIRFTVSISNFQVGVNTIALRFNYSDGISNGYRVIDLDVLDATSERILKNSSYYVLPGTTTRDYETSYFIMDAPEDWKSPYYTETDGEPDDLFDKVFQGKNLWYYGRNGAPSVEGDPLLNNYLPTTEKGFWYGYTNLSSGKEIKAKCTSCHLQDGRDLEIFSYSNISIIERSKFHDLTEEEGKLIATYIRSLSEEDPTSGSIGRYGRPWNPPYQPGPQLARKPIEQWAAGAGLDAVLEEDADMFPYLFPNGVSQEELYKVFDSDATSDRTEIPVAIQFPDWKHWLPIVHPMDAYIKDDYWNDASKNYDPKEGYKKFRKHILDNLSTYQQQNITAQQASNLMKANSAFHSEYRRFLEDGSSNIKQWRTEDGTATSKIADDIPRELAATSLARLMAVQYFEVMNEFNFQDKAHWFTQVDEEDHPQARQWFGESYQVYEVPPHFQASVALEGAIGNGNSFKGQEDFTGKYESTNWYHLQSIVNGGEGMMRQNSPVDYNYQNMFILKASSSSGFYEPLRYYQALNTMYRTKTWSGGGGPNTSNGFRIRVMGPWFFYGMTFRRNFEGFEEEEFPNLLNEFSPNLRARVTNALLLQFLTEVEDGDADTDGNLYNEGLNKLYNKSDGSIYWERYTGNNDASNKIEPKDILESEIRKGDDIFDSNVVGMWVDQFYYLIPKFYDLGLDDTILERLINWCAAAWPLINWDALRKNLSTPELTSDKGIYLSYSNNYEAVTIHGLTNGVYNFVVYDLHGRKNYNRRLKITGNSIIIDTQRMRLGIYVLSLSDSKGNTKAFKFFKK
;
A
#
# COMPACT_ATOMS: atom_id res chain seq x y z
N MET A 1 56.73 -43.09 53.70
CA MET A 1 57.16 -41.69 53.55
C MET A 1 56.71 -41.22 52.17
N LYS A 2 55.88 -40.18 52.12
CA LYS A 2 55.19 -39.66 50.94
C LYS A 2 56.17 -39.04 49.93
N LEU A 3 55.97 -39.26 48.63
CA LEU A 3 56.34 -38.28 47.60
C LEU A 3 55.36 -38.33 46.42
N LYS A 4 54.85 -37.14 46.12
CA LYS A 4 53.75 -36.83 45.20
C LYS A 4 54.23 -36.87 43.75
N ILE A 5 53.41 -37.44 42.87
CA ILE A 5 53.50 -37.28 41.42
C ILE A 5 52.65 -36.05 41.08
N ASN A 6 53.27 -34.98 40.57
CA ASN A 6 52.57 -33.84 39.99
C ASN A 6 52.39 -34.10 38.49
N PHE A 7 51.13 -34.14 38.05
CA PHE A 7 50.72 -34.13 36.66
C PHE A 7 50.87 -32.70 36.13
N LEU A 8 51.68 -32.49 35.08
CA LEU A 8 51.77 -31.21 34.38
C LEU A 8 50.82 -31.25 33.18
N LEU A 9 49.77 -30.44 33.22
CA LEU A 9 48.82 -30.23 32.12
C LEU A 9 49.52 -29.38 31.04
N PHE A 10 49.77 -29.95 29.86
CA PHE A 10 50.23 -29.21 28.69
C PHE A 10 48.99 -28.59 28.00
N VAL A 11 48.80 -27.28 28.15
CA VAL A 11 47.83 -26.52 27.35
C VAL A 11 48.46 -26.30 25.97
N LEU A 12 48.04 -27.09 24.98
CA LEU A 12 48.28 -26.77 23.58
C LEU A 12 47.39 -25.58 23.19
N THR A 13 47.99 -24.40 23.09
CA THR A 13 47.43 -23.27 22.37
C THR A 13 47.63 -23.53 20.88
N LEU A 14 46.60 -24.01 20.21
CA LEU A 14 46.51 -23.98 18.74
C LEU A 14 46.39 -22.52 18.32
N PHE A 15 47.51 -21.90 17.94
CA PHE A 15 47.49 -20.74 17.07
C PHE A 15 47.07 -21.23 15.68
N SER A 16 45.77 -21.12 15.36
CA SER A 16 45.32 -21.12 13.98
C SER A 16 45.90 -19.89 13.30
N PHE A 17 46.84 -20.11 12.39
CA PHE A 17 47.20 -19.11 11.39
C PHE A 17 45.95 -18.90 10.51
N ASN A 18 45.13 -17.90 10.85
CA ASN A 18 44.10 -17.40 9.95
C ASN A 18 44.81 -16.75 8.76
N SER A 19 44.81 -17.42 7.61
CA SER A 19 45.07 -16.77 6.33
C SER A 19 44.09 -15.62 6.17
N VAL A 20 44.61 -14.41 5.94
CA VAL A 20 43.85 -13.18 5.75
C VAL A 20 43.21 -13.21 4.35
N PHE A 21 42.21 -14.07 4.16
CA PHE A 21 41.23 -13.88 3.10
C PHE A 21 40.06 -13.13 3.71
N SER A 22 39.72 -11.97 3.14
CA SER A 22 38.50 -11.24 3.48
C SER A 22 37.31 -12.18 3.26
N GLN A 23 36.61 -12.57 4.32
CA GLN A 23 35.42 -13.39 4.17
C GLN A 23 34.30 -12.50 3.61
N GLN A 24 33.68 -12.94 2.52
CA GLN A 24 32.56 -12.22 1.91
C GLN A 24 31.34 -12.33 2.83
N ILE A 25 30.57 -11.26 2.92
CA ILE A 25 29.31 -11.19 3.65
C ILE A 25 28.21 -11.69 2.71
N GLU A 26 27.60 -12.82 3.06
CA GLU A 26 26.45 -13.36 2.35
C GLU A 26 25.15 -12.71 2.86
N PHE A 27 24.30 -12.24 1.95
CA PHE A 27 22.98 -11.74 2.26
C PHE A 27 21.89 -12.72 1.81
N PRO A 28 20.84 -12.89 2.63
CA PRO A 28 20.56 -12.19 3.87
C PRO A 28 21.39 -12.73 5.06
N ILE A 29 21.77 -11.86 6.00
CA ILE A 29 22.25 -12.32 7.31
C ILE A 29 21.01 -12.65 8.15
N GLU A 30 20.75 -13.93 8.35
CA GLU A 30 19.60 -14.42 9.12
C GLU A 30 19.95 -14.58 10.60
N VAL A 31 19.27 -13.81 11.45
CA VAL A 31 19.39 -13.91 12.92
C VAL A 31 18.09 -14.52 13.43
N LEU A 32 17.95 -15.83 13.24
CA LEU A 32 16.74 -16.61 13.49
C LEU A 32 17.04 -17.75 14.48
N GLY A 33 16.25 -17.87 15.54
CA GLY A 33 16.40 -18.94 16.53
C GLY A 33 16.09 -18.46 17.95
N ASP A 34 16.82 -19.01 18.92
CA ASP A 34 16.61 -18.76 20.34
C ASP A 34 16.93 -17.31 20.75
N GLU A 35 16.34 -16.87 21.86
CA GLU A 35 16.64 -15.56 22.45
C GLU A 35 18.12 -15.46 22.84
N GLY A 36 18.74 -14.34 22.49
CA GLY A 36 20.17 -14.10 22.68
C GLY A 36 21.06 -14.61 21.55
N LEU A 37 20.52 -15.30 20.54
CA LEU A 37 21.28 -15.75 19.37
C LEU A 37 22.06 -14.59 18.75
N THR A 38 23.35 -14.82 18.51
CA THR A 38 24.26 -13.86 17.89
C THR A 38 24.87 -14.44 16.62
N VAL A 39 24.75 -13.72 15.52
CA VAL A 39 25.36 -14.04 14.22
C VAL A 39 26.35 -12.94 13.89
N SER A 40 27.53 -13.31 13.37
CA SER A 40 28.59 -12.35 13.08
C SER A 40 29.05 -12.43 11.63
N SER A 41 29.40 -11.28 11.07
CA SER A 41 30.03 -11.14 9.75
C SER A 41 31.24 -10.24 9.86
N SER A 42 32.23 -10.44 9.00
CA SER A 42 33.48 -9.68 9.04
C SER A 42 33.82 -9.06 7.69
N PHE A 43 34.50 -7.91 7.70
CA PHE A 43 35.04 -7.24 6.53
C PHE A 43 36.30 -6.49 6.92
N THR A 44 37.04 -5.96 5.95
CA THR A 44 38.30 -5.25 6.19
C THR A 44 38.14 -3.77 5.87
N ILE A 45 38.70 -2.91 6.71
CA ILE A 45 38.80 -1.46 6.48
C ILE A 45 40.29 -1.08 6.40
N ASP A 46 40.69 -0.31 5.39
CA ASP A 46 42.03 0.27 5.32
C ASP A 46 42.14 1.62 6.04
N GLN A 47 43.34 2.20 6.10
CA GLN A 47 43.57 3.47 6.78
C GLN A 47 42.85 4.65 6.11
N GLU A 48 42.70 4.65 4.78
CA GLU A 48 42.01 5.71 4.05
C GLU A 48 40.51 5.65 4.32
N GLN A 49 39.92 4.46 4.23
CA GLN A 49 38.53 4.19 4.56
C GLN A 49 38.24 4.60 6.01
N LEU A 50 39.06 4.16 6.98
CA LEU A 50 38.87 4.52 8.41
C LEU A 50 38.84 6.05 8.62
N ASN A 51 39.68 6.79 7.90
CA ASN A 51 39.72 8.25 7.99
C ASN A 51 38.49 8.95 7.39
N LYS A 52 37.72 8.26 6.54
CA LYS A 52 36.49 8.77 5.91
C LYS A 52 35.23 8.45 6.71
N ILE A 53 35.23 7.38 7.51
CA ILE A 53 34.06 6.93 8.29
C ILE A 53 33.50 8.11 9.10
N ASN A 54 32.19 8.32 9.00
CA ASN A 54 31.52 9.37 9.74
C ASN A 54 31.63 9.13 11.27
N SER A 55 31.65 10.18 12.07
CA SER A 55 31.69 10.04 13.54
C SER A 55 30.36 9.57 14.14
N THR A 56 29.26 9.76 13.42
CA THR A 56 27.89 9.37 13.80
C THR A 56 27.20 8.75 12.59
N ASP A 57 26.12 8.00 12.81
CA ASP A 57 25.28 7.43 11.73
C ASP A 57 26.09 6.68 10.67
N ASN A 58 27.09 5.90 11.11
CA ASN A 58 28.17 5.40 10.26
C ASN A 58 28.07 3.92 9.91
N LEU A 59 27.15 3.18 10.52
CA LEU A 59 26.76 1.84 10.11
C LEU A 59 25.36 1.89 9.51
N TYR A 60 25.23 1.65 8.20
CA TYR A 60 23.96 1.51 7.51
C TYR A 60 23.47 0.06 7.57
N LEU A 61 22.17 -0.13 7.84
CA LEU A 61 21.50 -1.42 7.78
C LEU A 61 20.13 -1.30 7.09
N ARG A 62 19.80 -2.27 6.23
CA ARG A 62 18.42 -2.55 5.79
C ARG A 62 18.01 -3.89 6.39
N ALA A 63 16.99 -3.89 7.24
CA ALA A 63 16.59 -5.07 7.99
C ALA A 63 15.09 -5.36 7.84
N ASN A 64 14.77 -6.63 7.62
CA ASN A 64 13.41 -7.17 7.58
C ASN A 64 13.02 -7.75 8.95
N ASN A 65 11.75 -7.57 9.33
CA ASN A 65 11.13 -8.14 10.52
C ASN A 65 11.64 -7.57 11.87
N LEU A 66 12.09 -6.31 11.91
CA LEU A 66 12.32 -5.54 13.14
C LEU A 66 11.01 -4.92 13.67
N GLY A 67 9.99 -5.76 13.89
CA GLY A 67 8.61 -5.35 14.17
C GLY A 67 8.35 -4.71 15.56
N TYR A 68 9.36 -4.61 16.42
CA TYR A 68 9.26 -3.92 17.70
C TYR A 68 10.62 -3.39 18.15
N GLN A 69 10.60 -2.26 18.86
CA GLN A 69 11.78 -1.67 19.46
C GLN A 69 12.42 -2.64 20.45
N GLY A 70 13.74 -2.76 20.40
CA GLY A 70 14.51 -3.63 21.28
C GLY A 70 14.58 -5.09 20.83
N LYS A 71 13.98 -5.47 19.69
CA LYS A 71 14.09 -6.82 19.13
C LYS A 71 15.53 -7.26 18.86
N ALA A 72 16.37 -6.32 18.45
CA ALA A 72 17.73 -6.59 17.98
C ALA A 72 18.76 -5.69 18.65
N SER A 73 20.01 -6.15 18.68
CA SER A 73 21.17 -5.34 19.06
C SER A 73 22.30 -5.53 18.05
N VAL A 74 23.16 -4.53 17.93
CA VAL A 74 24.38 -4.60 17.09
C VAL A 74 25.62 -4.20 17.89
N GLN A 75 26.76 -4.81 17.59
CA GLN A 75 28.06 -4.52 18.18
C GLN A 75 29.15 -4.67 17.11
N VAL A 76 30.21 -3.86 17.20
CA VAL A 76 31.38 -3.95 16.32
C VAL A 76 32.65 -4.15 17.15
N ASN A 77 33.50 -5.10 16.76
CA ASN A 77 34.82 -5.38 17.37
C ASN A 77 34.78 -5.57 18.90
N GLY A 78 33.74 -6.23 19.41
CA GLY A 78 33.59 -6.45 20.86
C GLY A 78 33.31 -5.18 21.67
N GLY A 79 32.85 -4.10 21.03
CA GLY A 79 32.48 -2.82 21.67
C GLY A 79 31.26 -2.90 22.59
N ASN A 80 30.45 -1.85 22.71
CA ASN A 80 29.18 -1.97 23.45
C ASN A 80 28.06 -2.49 22.54
N TRP A 81 27.16 -3.32 23.07
CA TRP A 81 25.91 -3.64 22.39
C TRP A 81 25.04 -2.39 22.33
N ILE A 82 24.63 -2.02 21.12
CA ILE A 82 23.66 -0.95 20.87
C ILE A 82 22.31 -1.61 20.63
N LEU A 83 21.37 -1.37 21.54
CA LEU A 83 19.98 -1.79 21.40
C LEU A 83 19.34 -1.02 20.26
N LEU A 84 18.67 -1.72 19.33
CA LEU A 84 18.00 -1.09 18.18
C LEU A 84 16.57 -0.67 18.56
N THR A 85 16.34 0.64 18.59
CA THR A 85 15.07 1.31 18.90
C THR A 85 14.93 2.56 18.02
N ASN A 86 13.73 3.15 17.93
CA ASN A 86 13.50 4.38 17.16
C ASN A 86 14.32 5.57 17.70
N ASN A 87 14.79 5.53 18.95
CA ASN A 87 15.56 6.60 19.60
C ASN A 87 17.08 6.41 19.50
N SER A 88 17.54 5.18 19.29
CA SER A 88 18.97 4.83 19.26
C SER A 88 19.56 4.82 17.85
N VAL A 89 18.72 4.88 16.83
CA VAL A 89 19.11 4.84 15.42
C VAL A 89 18.43 5.97 14.65
N LYS A 90 18.97 6.31 13.48
CA LYS A 90 18.32 7.21 12.53
C LYS A 90 17.68 6.39 11.42
N ILE A 91 16.35 6.24 11.49
CA ILE A 91 15.51 5.57 10.47
C ILE A 91 15.28 6.53 9.30
N TYR A 92 15.34 6.00 8.06
CA TYR A 92 15.09 6.79 6.86
C TYR A 92 13.59 7.07 6.67
N SER A 93 13.30 8.14 5.94
CA SER A 93 11.93 8.40 5.46
C SER A 93 11.64 7.52 4.24
N PRO A 94 10.39 7.07 4.00
CA PRO A 94 9.16 7.30 4.78
C PRO A 94 8.96 6.33 5.96
N GLU A 95 9.83 5.34 6.13
CA GLU A 95 9.65 4.25 7.10
C GLU A 95 9.48 4.77 8.54
N LYS A 96 10.21 5.82 8.91
CA LYS A 96 10.10 6.51 10.19
C LYS A 96 8.70 7.10 10.39
N GLU A 97 8.21 7.85 9.41
CA GLU A 97 6.89 8.52 9.44
C GLU A 97 5.74 7.50 9.43
N ARG A 98 6.01 6.23 9.07
CA ARG A 98 5.06 5.12 9.14
C ARG A 98 5.25 4.18 10.33
N GLY A 99 6.17 4.49 11.26
CA GLY A 99 6.32 3.82 12.57
C GLY A 99 7.71 3.30 12.89
N GLY A 100 8.56 3.10 11.89
CA GLY A 100 9.89 2.53 12.08
C GLY A 100 9.79 1.10 12.65
N MET A 101 10.39 0.86 13.82
CA MET A 101 10.41 -0.46 14.47
C MET A 101 9.10 -0.76 15.22
N THR A 102 7.98 -0.72 14.51
CA THR A 102 6.64 -1.08 14.99
C THR A 102 5.93 -1.89 13.90
N ASN A 103 5.35 -3.03 14.25
CA ASN A 103 4.59 -3.88 13.33
C ASN A 103 3.57 -3.07 12.48
N GLY A 104 3.26 -3.53 11.26
CA GLY A 104 2.14 -3.03 10.44
C GLY A 104 2.44 -1.86 9.49
N GLY A 105 3.56 -1.15 9.67
CA GLY A 105 4.03 -0.11 8.76
C GLY A 105 4.90 -0.69 7.62
N TYR A 106 6.19 -0.37 7.67
CA TYR A 106 7.21 -1.01 6.85
C TYR A 106 7.79 -2.20 7.59
N ASN A 107 7.91 -3.34 6.91
CA ASN A 107 8.49 -4.56 7.48
C ASN A 107 9.97 -4.68 7.20
N THR A 108 10.40 -4.07 6.10
CA THR A 108 11.81 -3.87 5.81
C THR A 108 12.11 -2.39 5.89
N ILE A 109 12.95 -2.03 6.87
CA ILE A 109 13.35 -0.64 7.15
C ILE A 109 14.85 -0.45 6.98
N ARG A 110 15.23 0.78 6.70
CA ARG A 110 16.59 1.31 6.53
C ARG A 110 16.88 2.24 7.70
N PHE A 111 18.07 2.10 8.26
CA PHE A 111 18.51 2.98 9.33
C PHE A 111 20.02 3.02 9.44
N THR A 112 20.50 4.01 10.18
CA THR A 112 21.91 4.14 10.54
C THR A 112 22.12 4.06 12.04
N VAL A 113 23.25 3.48 12.44
CA VAL A 113 23.69 3.34 13.83
C VAL A 113 25.04 4.01 14.00
N SER A 114 25.24 4.73 15.10
CA SER A 114 26.52 5.36 15.43
C SER A 114 27.46 4.37 16.15
N ILE A 115 28.57 3.99 15.49
CA ILE A 115 29.58 3.05 15.99
C ILE A 115 30.92 3.77 16.17
N SER A 116 31.58 3.61 17.32
CA SER A 116 32.89 4.23 17.59
C SER A 116 34.08 3.28 17.47
N ASN A 117 33.84 1.98 17.28
CA ASN A 117 34.84 0.92 17.49
C ASN A 117 35.39 0.31 16.19
N PHE A 118 35.34 1.02 15.07
CA PHE A 118 35.98 0.59 13.82
C PHE A 118 37.51 0.68 13.93
N GLN A 119 38.22 -0.22 13.24
CA GLN A 119 39.68 -0.27 13.24
C GLN A 119 40.25 -0.56 11.84
N VAL A 120 41.53 -0.26 11.63
CA VAL A 120 42.24 -0.72 10.42
C VAL A 120 42.42 -2.24 10.48
N GLY A 121 42.19 -2.93 9.36
CA GLY A 121 42.20 -4.37 9.26
C GLY A 121 40.79 -4.96 9.41
N VAL A 122 40.71 -6.18 9.97
CA VAL A 122 39.46 -6.92 10.09
C VAL A 122 38.55 -6.26 11.14
N ASN A 123 37.30 -6.04 10.75
CA ASN A 123 36.21 -5.60 11.60
C ASN A 123 35.13 -6.69 11.63
N THR A 124 34.63 -7.04 12.81
CA THR A 124 33.55 -8.00 13.00
C THR A 124 32.32 -7.29 13.51
N ILE A 125 31.21 -7.39 12.78
CA ILE A 125 29.88 -6.97 13.21
C ILE A 125 29.17 -8.18 13.79
N ALA A 126 28.69 -8.07 15.02
CA ALA A 126 27.84 -9.04 15.67
C ALA A 126 26.41 -8.48 15.76
N LEU A 127 25.45 -9.29 15.32
CA LEU A 127 24.02 -9.00 15.30
C LEU A 127 23.32 -9.98 16.24
N ARG A 128 22.51 -9.47 17.16
CA ARG A 128 21.82 -10.28 18.17
C ARG A 128 20.31 -10.18 18.03
N PHE A 129 19.62 -11.31 18.16
CA PHE A 129 18.18 -11.35 18.46
C PHE A 129 18.00 -11.38 19.97
N ASN A 130 17.37 -10.34 20.54
CA ASN A 130 17.37 -10.16 21.99
C ASN A 130 16.31 -11.02 22.69
N TYR A 131 15.06 -10.91 22.25
CA TYR A 131 13.90 -11.61 22.84
C TYR A 131 12.76 -11.66 21.83
N SER A 132 11.86 -12.63 22.01
CA SER A 132 10.68 -12.89 21.19
C SER A 132 9.43 -12.17 21.71
N ASP A 133 8.55 -11.80 20.80
CA ASP A 133 7.19 -11.33 21.10
C ASP A 133 6.19 -12.49 21.26
N GLY A 134 6.66 -13.74 21.20
CA GLY A 134 5.82 -14.94 21.19
C GLY A 134 5.15 -15.19 19.84
N ILE A 135 5.48 -14.41 18.80
CA ILE A 135 4.94 -14.52 17.43
C ILE A 135 6.06 -14.71 16.39
N SER A 136 7.21 -14.08 16.61
CA SER A 136 8.36 -14.07 15.70
C SER A 136 9.65 -14.53 16.39
N ASN A 137 10.50 -15.24 15.66
CA ASN A 137 11.72 -15.89 16.17
C ASN A 137 13.02 -15.30 15.58
N GLY A 138 13.02 -13.99 15.27
CA GLY A 138 14.21 -13.32 14.74
C GLY A 138 13.95 -12.30 13.64
N TYR A 139 15.01 -11.92 12.93
CA TYR A 139 15.02 -10.91 11.86
C TYR A 139 16.11 -11.20 10.82
N ARG A 140 16.11 -10.43 9.73
CA ARG A 140 17.13 -10.53 8.67
C ARG A 140 17.77 -9.18 8.39
N VAL A 141 19.07 -9.14 8.17
CA VAL A 141 19.75 -7.98 7.56
C VAL A 141 19.97 -8.30 6.09
N ILE A 142 19.41 -7.48 5.20
CA ILE A 142 19.43 -7.71 3.75
C ILE A 142 20.33 -6.73 3.00
N ASP A 143 20.83 -5.70 3.69
CA ASP A 143 21.82 -4.77 3.18
C ASP A 143 22.59 -4.18 4.37
N LEU A 144 23.90 -3.98 4.20
CA LEU A 144 24.80 -3.44 5.23
C LEU A 144 25.89 -2.60 4.56
N ASP A 145 26.25 -1.48 5.17
CA ASP A 145 27.39 -0.68 4.73
C ASP A 145 28.00 0.16 5.85
N VAL A 146 29.19 0.70 5.61
CA VAL A 146 29.79 1.75 6.44
C VAL A 146 29.71 3.06 5.68
N LEU A 147 29.29 4.13 6.34
CA LEU A 147 29.08 5.44 5.72
C LEU A 147 30.22 6.41 6.04
N ASP A 148 30.60 7.20 5.03
CA ASP A 148 31.51 8.32 5.22
C ASP A 148 30.79 9.58 5.72
N ALA A 149 31.56 10.65 5.98
CA ALA A 149 31.03 11.93 6.45
C ALA A 149 30.01 12.60 5.49
N THR A 150 29.94 12.16 4.23
CA THR A 150 28.95 12.60 3.23
C THR A 150 27.75 11.66 3.10
N SER A 151 27.68 10.63 3.95
CA SER A 151 26.70 9.53 3.89
C SER A 151 26.85 8.62 2.67
N GLU A 152 28.01 8.64 2.02
CA GLU A 152 28.34 7.74 0.92
C GLU A 152 28.79 6.38 1.45
N ARG A 153 28.49 5.34 0.69
CA ARG A 153 28.71 3.93 1.04
C ARG A 153 30.15 3.50 0.77
N ILE A 154 30.92 3.27 1.84
CA ILE A 154 32.36 2.99 1.75
C ILE A 154 32.65 1.60 1.21
N LEU A 155 31.90 0.58 1.65
CA LEU A 155 32.18 -0.80 1.24
C LEU A 155 31.71 -1.03 -0.20
N LYS A 156 30.55 -0.49 -0.59
CA LYS A 156 30.05 -0.58 -1.97
C LYS A 156 30.82 0.28 -2.98
N ASN A 157 31.47 1.36 -2.57
CA ASN A 157 32.32 2.15 -3.48
C ASN A 157 33.77 1.65 -3.54
N SER A 158 34.10 0.55 -2.88
CA SER A 158 35.45 -0.04 -2.94
C SER A 158 35.67 -0.81 -4.26
N SER A 159 36.92 -1.02 -4.65
CA SER A 159 37.29 -1.96 -5.74
C SER A 159 36.86 -3.41 -5.47
N TYR A 160 36.33 -3.65 -4.28
CA TYR A 160 35.87 -4.90 -3.74
C TYR A 160 34.33 -4.94 -3.68
N TYR A 161 33.62 -4.32 -4.62
CA TYR A 161 32.14 -4.36 -4.71
C TYR A 161 31.68 -4.92 -6.05
N VAL A 162 30.71 -5.83 -6.00
CA VAL A 162 29.99 -6.32 -7.18
C VAL A 162 28.56 -5.80 -7.15
N LEU A 163 28.14 -5.20 -8.26
CA LEU A 163 26.77 -4.73 -8.47
C LEU A 163 25.79 -5.93 -8.40
N PRO A 164 24.81 -5.90 -7.48
CA PRO A 164 23.72 -6.87 -7.45
C PRO A 164 23.06 -6.99 -8.83
N GLY A 165 22.87 -8.21 -9.33
CA GLY A 165 22.18 -8.47 -10.60
C GLY A 165 23.04 -8.39 -11.87
N THR A 166 24.37 -8.25 -11.76
CA THR A 166 25.26 -8.43 -12.92
C THR A 166 25.63 -9.90 -13.10
N THR A 167 25.62 -10.41 -14.34
CA THR A 167 26.01 -11.79 -14.68
C THR A 167 27.53 -12.00 -14.67
N THR A 168 28.31 -10.92 -14.67
CA THR A 168 29.76 -10.94 -14.50
C THR A 168 30.11 -11.08 -13.02
N ARG A 169 30.16 -12.33 -12.56
CA ARG A 169 30.61 -12.72 -11.23
C ARG A 169 32.16 -12.68 -11.19
N ASP A 170 32.75 -11.58 -10.72
CA ASP A 170 34.17 -11.55 -10.36
C ASP A 170 34.29 -11.86 -8.86
N TYR A 171 34.30 -13.16 -8.54
CA TYR A 171 34.16 -13.67 -7.17
C TYR A 171 35.34 -13.33 -6.25
N GLU A 172 36.49 -12.95 -6.80
CA GLU A 172 37.72 -12.82 -6.02
C GLU A 172 37.82 -11.51 -5.23
N THR A 173 36.92 -10.53 -5.48
CA THR A 173 37.03 -9.21 -4.85
C THR A 173 35.77 -8.66 -4.16
N SER A 174 34.55 -9.18 -4.25
CA SER A 174 33.41 -8.54 -3.55
C SER A 174 33.43 -8.69 -2.01
N TYR A 175 33.03 -7.67 -1.24
CA TYR A 175 32.66 -7.82 0.18
C TYR A 175 31.30 -8.49 0.37
N PHE A 176 30.43 -8.50 -0.66
CA PHE A 176 29.05 -8.95 -0.55
C PHE A 176 28.72 -10.00 -1.61
N ILE A 177 28.02 -11.06 -1.20
CA ILE A 177 27.38 -12.03 -2.10
C ILE A 177 25.89 -12.07 -1.77
N MET A 178 25.05 -12.07 -2.80
CA MET A 178 23.62 -12.36 -2.63
C MET A 178 23.40 -13.85 -2.76
N ASP A 179 22.69 -14.42 -1.80
CA ASP A 179 22.24 -15.80 -1.86
C ASP A 179 21.35 -16.05 -3.11
N ALA A 180 21.57 -17.19 -3.77
CA ALA A 180 20.99 -17.61 -5.03
C ALA A 180 20.11 -18.88 -4.81
N PRO A 181 18.83 -18.71 -4.45
CA PRO A 181 17.94 -19.83 -4.13
C PRO A 181 17.68 -20.76 -5.29
N GLU A 182 17.86 -20.35 -6.54
CA GLU A 182 17.85 -21.26 -7.69
C GLU A 182 18.84 -22.43 -7.54
N ASP A 183 19.93 -22.23 -6.78
CA ASP A 183 20.98 -23.22 -6.56
C ASP A 183 20.77 -24.03 -5.26
N TRP A 184 19.80 -23.66 -4.40
CA TRP A 184 19.62 -24.34 -3.10
C TRP A 184 19.30 -25.82 -3.25
N LYS A 185 19.92 -26.60 -2.36
CA LYS A 185 19.75 -28.04 -2.22
C LYS A 185 19.04 -28.39 -0.92
N SER A 186 18.75 -29.68 -0.73
CA SER A 186 18.21 -30.13 0.56
C SER A 186 19.21 -29.83 1.69
N PRO A 187 18.75 -29.70 2.95
CA PRO A 187 19.64 -29.62 4.12
C PRO A 187 20.60 -30.81 4.29
N TYR A 188 20.42 -31.90 3.55
CA TYR A 188 21.27 -33.10 3.60
C TYR A 188 22.31 -33.16 2.49
N TYR A 189 22.25 -32.24 1.52
CA TYR A 189 23.23 -32.18 0.44
C TYR A 189 24.61 -31.85 0.98
N THR A 190 25.62 -32.55 0.46
CA THR A 190 27.02 -32.18 0.66
C THR A 190 27.74 -32.13 -0.68
N GLU A 191 28.78 -31.30 -0.79
CA GLU A 191 29.58 -31.23 -2.02
C GLU A 191 30.29 -32.55 -2.35
N THR A 192 30.55 -33.40 -1.35
CA THR A 192 31.28 -34.66 -1.53
C THR A 192 30.35 -35.78 -1.98
N ASP A 193 29.17 -35.89 -1.34
CA ASP A 193 28.30 -37.06 -1.50
C ASP A 193 27.03 -36.74 -2.32
N GLY A 194 26.74 -35.47 -2.59
CA GLY A 194 25.51 -35.05 -3.25
C GLY A 194 24.29 -35.13 -2.34
N GLU A 195 23.11 -35.32 -2.94
CA GLU A 195 21.88 -35.65 -2.21
C GLU A 195 21.92 -37.11 -1.72
N PRO A 196 21.39 -37.44 -0.54
CA PRO A 196 21.46 -38.80 -0.01
C PRO A 196 20.53 -39.78 -0.77
N ASP A 197 20.90 -41.07 -0.81
CA ASP A 197 20.12 -42.12 -1.49
C ASP A 197 18.68 -42.28 -0.93
N ASP A 198 18.46 -41.94 0.34
CA ASP A 198 17.16 -42.01 1.03
C ASP A 198 16.35 -40.69 0.97
N LEU A 199 16.71 -39.74 0.08
CA LEU A 199 16.05 -38.44 -0.04
C LEU A 199 14.53 -38.55 -0.17
N PHE A 200 14.03 -39.51 -0.95
CA PHE A 200 12.58 -39.72 -1.13
C PHE A 200 11.87 -40.05 0.19
N ASP A 201 12.48 -40.88 1.03
CA ASP A 201 11.93 -41.22 2.35
C ASP A 201 11.95 -39.99 3.27
N LYS A 202 12.96 -39.12 3.16
CA LYS A 202 13.02 -37.85 3.90
C LYS A 202 11.95 -36.86 3.45
N VAL A 203 11.73 -36.73 2.13
CA VAL A 203 10.64 -35.94 1.56
C VAL A 203 9.30 -36.42 2.10
N PHE A 204 9.06 -37.74 2.10
CA PHE A 204 7.82 -38.32 2.63
C PHE A 204 7.63 -38.05 4.13
N GLN A 205 8.69 -38.18 4.93
CA GLN A 205 8.64 -37.84 6.36
C GLN A 205 8.37 -36.35 6.61
N GLY A 206 9.05 -35.48 5.87
CA GLY A 206 8.83 -34.03 5.91
C GLY A 206 7.39 -33.63 5.55
N LYS A 207 6.83 -34.28 4.51
CA LYS A 207 5.42 -34.11 4.14
C LYS A 207 4.48 -34.52 5.26
N ASN A 208 4.71 -35.67 5.91
CA ASN A 208 3.86 -36.09 7.04
C ASN A 208 3.92 -35.09 8.20
N LEU A 209 5.11 -34.59 8.55
CA LEU A 209 5.28 -33.56 9.57
C LEU A 209 4.53 -32.27 9.21
N TRP A 210 4.60 -31.84 7.94
CA TRP A 210 3.92 -30.65 7.44
C TRP A 210 2.39 -30.72 7.61
N TYR A 211 1.80 -31.84 7.21
CA TYR A 211 0.34 -32.01 7.22
C TYR A 211 -0.21 -32.40 8.60
N TYR A 212 0.49 -33.27 9.32
CA TYR A 212 -0.08 -33.96 10.48
C TYR A 212 0.67 -33.69 11.78
N GLY A 213 1.85 -33.06 11.73
CA GLY A 213 2.73 -32.90 12.89
C GLY A 213 3.46 -34.20 13.27
N ARG A 214 4.19 -34.16 14.38
CA ARG A 214 4.95 -35.29 14.90
C ARG A 214 4.04 -36.50 15.14
N ASN A 215 4.49 -37.70 14.76
CA ASN A 215 3.76 -38.96 14.90
C ASN A 215 2.37 -39.01 14.21
N GLY A 216 2.03 -38.01 13.39
CA GLY A 216 0.75 -37.92 12.70
C GLY A 216 0.74 -38.63 11.34
N ALA A 217 -0.46 -38.95 10.86
CA ALA A 217 -0.71 -39.56 9.55
C ALA A 217 -2.13 -39.19 9.05
N PRO A 218 -2.53 -39.52 7.81
CA PRO A 218 -3.86 -39.15 7.28
C PRO A 218 -5.07 -39.56 8.14
N SER A 219 -4.93 -40.61 8.96
CA SER A 219 -5.96 -41.10 9.88
C SER A 219 -5.52 -41.10 11.35
N VAL A 220 -4.39 -40.47 11.67
CA VAL A 220 -3.81 -40.44 13.02
C VAL A 220 -3.48 -38.99 13.34
N GLU A 221 -4.15 -38.44 14.36
CA GLU A 221 -3.82 -37.10 14.85
C GLU A 221 -2.39 -37.09 15.37
N GLY A 222 -1.55 -36.21 14.84
CA GLY A 222 -0.19 -36.04 15.33
C GLY A 222 -0.15 -35.20 16.60
N ASP A 223 0.95 -35.36 17.34
CA ASP A 223 1.19 -34.71 18.60
C ASP A 223 0.98 -33.18 18.49
N PRO A 224 0.48 -32.53 19.55
CA PRO A 224 0.36 -31.08 19.58
C PRO A 224 1.72 -30.42 19.33
N LEU A 225 1.70 -29.33 18.57
CA LEU A 225 2.84 -28.42 18.45
C LEU A 225 2.72 -27.35 19.55
N LEU A 226 3.75 -26.55 19.76
CA LEU A 226 3.62 -25.34 20.60
C LEU A 226 3.32 -24.09 19.75
N ASN A 227 2.60 -23.12 20.31
CA ASN A 227 2.43 -21.80 19.69
C ASN A 227 3.75 -21.03 19.59
N ASN A 228 4.63 -21.17 20.59
CA ASN A 228 5.97 -20.59 20.66
C ASN A 228 6.82 -21.34 21.72
N TYR A 229 8.12 -21.05 21.77
CA TYR A 229 9.04 -21.64 22.74
C TYR A 229 9.13 -20.90 24.10
N LEU A 230 8.37 -19.81 24.32
CA LEU A 230 8.59 -18.96 25.49
C LEU A 230 8.35 -19.73 26.79
N PRO A 231 9.22 -19.55 27.82
CA PRO A 231 9.01 -20.15 29.13
C PRO A 231 7.65 -19.78 29.71
N THR A 232 7.06 -20.66 30.51
CA THR A 232 5.73 -20.43 31.12
C THR A 232 5.66 -19.18 32.01
N THR A 233 6.81 -18.71 32.50
CA THR A 233 6.98 -17.48 33.29
C THR A 233 6.93 -16.20 32.48
N GLU A 234 7.05 -16.28 31.16
CA GLU A 234 7.06 -15.12 30.26
C GLU A 234 5.75 -15.03 29.48
N LYS A 235 5.51 -13.86 28.87
CA LYS A 235 4.33 -13.58 28.06
C LYS A 235 4.72 -12.92 26.77
N GLY A 236 4.05 -13.30 25.70
CA GLY A 236 4.18 -12.64 24.41
C GLY A 236 3.41 -11.33 24.37
N PHE A 237 3.59 -10.58 23.29
CA PHE A 237 2.90 -9.33 23.08
C PHE A 237 2.62 -9.06 21.60
N TRP A 238 1.60 -8.26 21.33
CA TRP A 238 1.26 -7.74 20.02
C TRP A 238 0.68 -6.35 20.16
N TYR A 239 1.39 -5.34 19.64
CA TYR A 239 1.09 -3.93 19.89
C TYR A 239 0.90 -3.66 21.40
N GLY A 240 -0.25 -3.12 21.80
CA GLY A 240 -0.61 -2.84 23.19
C GLY A 240 -1.15 -4.04 23.98
N TYR A 241 -1.20 -5.24 23.39
CA TYR A 241 -1.57 -6.46 24.10
C TYR A 241 -0.32 -7.17 24.63
N THR A 242 -0.09 -7.15 25.94
CA THR A 242 1.17 -7.63 26.57
C THR A 242 1.06 -8.96 27.32
N ASN A 243 -0.09 -9.62 27.24
CA ASN A 243 -0.40 -10.83 28.02
C ASN A 243 -0.70 -12.04 27.12
N LEU A 244 -0.12 -12.10 25.93
CA LEU A 244 -0.27 -13.29 25.07
C LEU A 244 0.41 -14.48 25.75
N SER A 245 -0.11 -15.69 25.50
CA SER A 245 0.41 -16.90 26.13
C SER A 245 1.88 -17.17 25.79
N SER A 246 2.59 -17.66 26.80
CA SER A 246 3.83 -18.43 26.63
C SER A 246 3.58 -19.75 25.90
N GLY A 247 4.61 -20.57 25.74
CA GLY A 247 4.52 -21.87 25.09
C GLY A 247 3.36 -22.71 25.61
N LYS A 248 2.37 -22.93 24.75
CA LYS A 248 1.18 -23.75 24.96
C LYS A 248 0.92 -24.60 23.73
N GLU A 249 0.33 -25.76 23.96
CA GLU A 249 -0.07 -26.67 22.90
C GLU A 249 -1.10 -26.04 21.96
N ILE A 250 -0.95 -26.32 20.67
CA ILE A 250 -1.86 -25.89 19.60
C ILE A 250 -2.36 -27.09 18.80
N LYS A 251 -3.58 -26.95 18.28
CA LYS A 251 -4.23 -27.90 17.38
C LYS A 251 -3.76 -27.71 15.93
N ALA A 252 -3.47 -26.48 15.52
CA ALA A 252 -3.01 -26.19 14.16
C ALA A 252 -1.67 -26.89 13.82
N LYS A 253 -1.53 -27.28 12.56
CA LYS A 253 -0.28 -27.79 11.96
C LYS A 253 0.24 -26.79 10.92
N CYS A 254 1.39 -27.06 10.29
CA CYS A 254 1.99 -26.15 9.31
C CYS A 254 1.01 -25.80 8.17
N THR A 255 0.35 -26.84 7.62
CA THR A 255 -0.69 -26.74 6.58
C THR A 255 -1.96 -25.95 7.00
N SER A 256 -2.12 -25.66 8.29
CA SER A 256 -3.26 -24.85 8.77
C SER A 256 -3.02 -23.34 8.54
N CYS A 257 -1.78 -22.87 8.70
CA CYS A 257 -1.43 -21.45 8.57
C CYS A 257 -0.87 -21.10 7.19
N HIS A 258 -0.11 -22.02 6.60
CA HIS A 258 0.51 -21.90 5.28
C HIS A 258 -0.38 -22.52 4.21
N LEU A 259 0.06 -22.45 2.95
CA LEU A 259 -0.62 -23.17 1.88
C LEU A 259 -0.59 -24.68 2.12
N GLN A 260 -1.59 -25.39 1.61
CA GLN A 260 -1.84 -26.79 1.90
C GLN A 260 -0.57 -27.64 1.72
N ASP A 261 0.16 -27.43 0.64
CA ASP A 261 1.39 -28.15 0.28
C ASP A 261 2.69 -27.43 0.67
N GLY A 262 2.61 -26.19 1.16
CA GLY A 262 3.77 -25.37 1.50
C GLY A 262 4.47 -24.68 0.33
N ARG A 263 3.85 -24.64 -0.86
CA ARG A 263 4.46 -23.98 -2.04
C ARG A 263 4.77 -22.50 -1.82
N ASP A 264 4.12 -21.82 -0.88
CA ASP A 264 4.44 -20.44 -0.52
C ASP A 264 5.88 -20.30 -0.01
N LEU A 265 6.36 -21.26 0.77
CA LEU A 265 7.74 -21.26 1.26
C LEU A 265 8.76 -21.49 0.14
N GLU A 266 8.35 -22.22 -0.92
CA GLU A 266 9.15 -22.38 -2.14
C GLU A 266 9.12 -21.10 -3.00
N ILE A 267 7.92 -20.58 -3.28
CA ILE A 267 7.70 -19.37 -4.10
C ILE A 267 8.45 -18.17 -3.54
N PHE A 268 8.32 -17.93 -2.23
CA PHE A 268 8.98 -16.80 -1.57
C PHE A 268 10.39 -17.12 -1.10
N SER A 269 10.96 -18.28 -1.46
CA SER A 269 12.33 -18.67 -1.15
C SER A 269 12.68 -18.49 0.33
N TYR A 270 11.92 -19.11 1.24
CA TYR A 270 12.30 -19.18 2.66
C TYR A 270 13.46 -20.15 2.82
N SER A 271 14.60 -19.70 3.35
CA SER A 271 15.81 -20.53 3.50
C SER A 271 15.58 -21.79 4.33
N ASN A 272 16.47 -22.78 4.19
CA ASN A 272 16.46 -23.95 5.06
C ASN A 272 16.57 -23.57 6.55
N ILE A 273 17.40 -22.57 6.88
CA ILE A 273 17.53 -22.03 8.24
C ILE A 273 16.20 -21.47 8.74
N SER A 274 15.51 -20.68 7.91
CA SER A 274 14.21 -20.10 8.26
C SER A 274 13.17 -21.16 8.60
N ILE A 275 13.12 -22.22 7.79
CA ILE A 275 12.16 -23.33 7.97
C ILE A 275 12.51 -24.09 9.25
N ILE A 276 13.77 -24.50 9.42
CA ILE A 276 14.24 -25.28 10.58
C ILE A 276 14.01 -24.51 11.89
N GLU A 277 14.40 -23.24 11.95
CA GLU A 277 14.27 -22.44 13.18
C GLU A 277 12.80 -22.11 13.49
N ARG A 278 11.95 -21.97 12.46
CA ARG A 278 10.50 -21.84 12.68
C ARG A 278 9.85 -23.15 13.13
N SER A 279 10.34 -24.31 12.66
CA SER A 279 9.92 -25.61 13.19
C SER A 279 10.26 -25.75 14.67
N LYS A 280 11.48 -25.36 15.08
CA LYS A 280 11.90 -25.34 16.50
C LYS A 280 11.05 -24.42 17.37
N PHE A 281 10.65 -23.27 16.83
CA PHE A 281 9.70 -22.37 17.49
C PHE A 281 8.36 -23.04 17.85
N HIS A 282 7.98 -24.09 17.11
CA HIS A 282 6.79 -24.89 17.32
C HIS A 282 7.07 -26.25 18.01
N ASP A 283 8.18 -26.34 18.74
CA ASP A 283 8.63 -27.54 19.50
C ASP A 283 9.02 -28.75 18.64
N LEU A 284 9.34 -28.55 17.36
CA LEU A 284 9.98 -29.58 16.55
C LEU A 284 11.50 -29.60 16.77
N THR A 285 12.09 -30.78 16.59
CA THR A 285 13.55 -30.95 16.62
C THR A 285 14.19 -30.37 15.37
N GLU A 286 15.50 -30.11 15.41
CA GLU A 286 16.26 -29.69 14.23
C GLU A 286 16.13 -30.68 13.06
N GLU A 287 16.15 -31.99 13.35
CA GLU A 287 16.01 -33.04 12.34
C GLU A 287 14.61 -33.01 11.71
N GLU A 288 13.55 -32.88 12.50
CA GLU A 288 12.18 -32.70 11.98
C GLU A 288 12.07 -31.44 11.11
N GLY A 289 12.74 -30.35 11.50
CA GLY A 289 12.85 -29.15 10.69
C GLY A 289 13.56 -29.38 9.35
N LYS A 290 14.67 -30.15 9.34
CA LYS A 290 15.41 -30.51 8.11
C LYS A 290 14.55 -31.36 7.17
N LEU A 291 13.77 -32.29 7.71
CA LEU A 291 12.82 -33.09 6.94
C LEU A 291 11.76 -32.20 6.27
N ILE A 292 11.17 -31.25 7.01
CA ILE A 292 10.20 -30.29 6.45
C ILE A 292 10.87 -29.44 5.36
N ALA A 293 12.05 -28.88 5.62
CA ALA A 293 12.77 -28.08 4.63
C ALA A 293 13.06 -28.89 3.35
N THR A 294 13.45 -30.16 3.50
CA THR A 294 13.65 -31.10 2.37
C THR A 294 12.39 -31.29 1.55
N TYR A 295 11.23 -31.49 2.21
CA TYR A 295 9.94 -31.58 1.53
C TYR A 295 9.63 -30.30 0.75
N ILE A 296 9.80 -29.12 1.34
CA ILE A 296 9.56 -27.85 0.64
C ILE A 296 10.47 -27.71 -0.58
N ARG A 297 11.77 -28.00 -0.46
CA ARG A 297 12.72 -27.93 -1.58
C ARG A 297 12.33 -28.84 -2.75
N SER A 298 11.66 -29.97 -2.48
CA SER A 298 11.22 -30.91 -3.53
C SER A 298 10.04 -30.42 -4.36
N LEU A 299 9.27 -29.43 -3.89
CA LEU A 299 8.04 -28.97 -4.57
C LEU A 299 8.31 -28.38 -5.95
N SER A 300 9.44 -27.70 -6.16
CA SER A 300 9.83 -27.16 -7.46
C SER A 300 10.25 -28.26 -8.46
N GLU A 301 10.58 -29.46 -7.97
CA GLU A 301 10.89 -30.63 -8.80
C GLU A 301 9.65 -31.46 -9.17
N GLU A 302 8.55 -31.34 -8.41
CA GLU A 302 7.29 -32.07 -8.67
C GLU A 302 6.54 -31.55 -9.91
N ASP A 303 6.80 -30.31 -10.35
CA ASP A 303 6.19 -29.70 -11.54
C ASP A 303 7.21 -28.87 -12.38
N PRO A 304 8.22 -29.52 -12.96
CA PRO A 304 9.32 -28.81 -13.64
C PRO A 304 8.90 -28.20 -14.98
N THR A 305 7.73 -28.58 -15.50
CA THR A 305 7.26 -28.19 -16.83
C THR A 305 6.29 -27.01 -16.83
N SER A 306 5.46 -26.85 -15.80
CA SER A 306 4.52 -25.73 -15.76
C SER A 306 5.16 -24.44 -15.26
N GLY A 307 6.23 -24.54 -14.45
CA GLY A 307 6.79 -23.39 -13.75
C GLY A 307 5.85 -22.80 -12.69
N SER A 308 4.76 -23.49 -12.32
CA SER A 308 3.79 -22.99 -11.34
C SER A 308 4.36 -22.90 -9.91
N ILE A 309 5.36 -23.71 -9.60
CA ILE A 309 6.07 -23.70 -8.31
C ILE A 309 7.57 -23.55 -8.59
N GLY A 310 8.13 -22.41 -8.19
CA GLY A 310 9.55 -22.13 -8.31
C GLY A 310 9.97 -20.97 -7.41
N ARG A 311 11.28 -20.84 -7.18
CA ARG A 311 11.86 -19.86 -6.25
C ARG A 311 11.94 -18.47 -6.89
N TYR A 312 10.82 -17.77 -6.91
CA TYR A 312 10.67 -16.51 -7.65
C TYR A 312 10.84 -15.26 -6.79
N GLY A 313 10.53 -15.34 -5.50
CA GLY A 313 10.53 -14.24 -4.56
C GLY A 313 11.59 -14.32 -3.47
N ARG A 314 11.42 -13.49 -2.45
CA ARG A 314 12.17 -13.51 -1.19
C ARG A 314 11.22 -13.23 -0.01
N PRO A 315 11.52 -13.69 1.21
CA PRO A 315 10.63 -13.48 2.37
C PRO A 315 10.39 -12.00 2.71
N TRP A 316 11.30 -11.11 2.32
CA TRP A 316 11.23 -9.66 2.54
C TRP A 316 10.71 -8.87 1.33
N ASN A 317 10.52 -9.52 0.18
CA ASN A 317 9.93 -8.91 -1.00
C ASN A 317 8.41 -9.04 -0.89
N PRO A 318 7.64 -7.94 -0.91
CA PRO A 318 6.20 -8.03 -0.80
C PRO A 318 5.56 -8.74 -1.99
N PRO A 319 4.66 -9.72 -1.76
CA PRO A 319 3.85 -10.29 -2.82
C PRO A 319 3.11 -9.21 -3.60
N TYR A 320 3.12 -9.33 -4.93
CA TYR A 320 2.44 -8.42 -5.86
C TYR A 320 2.87 -6.94 -5.77
N GLN A 321 4.04 -6.62 -5.20
CA GLN A 321 4.59 -5.26 -5.29
C GLN A 321 4.63 -4.83 -6.77
N PRO A 322 4.05 -3.69 -7.16
CA PRO A 322 4.03 -3.28 -8.56
C PRO A 322 5.38 -2.66 -8.98
N GLY A 323 5.68 -2.75 -10.28
CA GLY A 323 6.87 -2.13 -10.87
C GLY A 323 7.14 -2.59 -12.31
N PRO A 324 7.89 -1.80 -13.09
CA PRO A 324 8.05 -1.98 -14.53
C PRO A 324 8.71 -3.31 -14.94
N GLN A 325 9.44 -3.96 -14.03
CA GLN A 325 10.01 -5.29 -14.25
C GLN A 325 8.95 -6.37 -14.47
N LEU A 326 7.72 -6.19 -13.98
CA LEU A 326 6.64 -7.16 -14.13
C LEU A 326 6.18 -7.30 -15.58
N ALA A 327 6.35 -6.27 -16.42
CA ALA A 327 6.02 -6.31 -17.85
C ALA A 327 6.65 -7.51 -18.60
N ARG A 328 7.82 -7.97 -18.13
CA ARG A 328 8.60 -9.06 -18.75
C ARG A 328 8.53 -10.38 -17.97
N LYS A 329 7.67 -10.47 -16.95
CA LYS A 329 7.57 -11.62 -16.07
C LYS A 329 6.35 -12.47 -16.43
N PRO A 330 6.49 -13.81 -16.51
CA PRO A 330 5.36 -14.69 -16.78
C PRO A 330 4.41 -14.71 -15.56
N ILE A 331 3.18 -15.19 -15.75
CA ILE A 331 2.12 -15.09 -14.74
C ILE A 331 2.47 -15.84 -13.44
N GLU A 332 3.19 -16.95 -13.54
CA GLU A 332 3.63 -17.78 -12.41
C GLU A 332 4.61 -17.03 -11.49
N GLN A 333 5.27 -15.98 -11.99
CA GLN A 333 6.18 -15.13 -11.23
C GLN A 333 5.51 -13.87 -10.68
N TRP A 334 4.24 -13.59 -11.02
CA TRP A 334 3.57 -12.37 -10.58
C TRP A 334 3.46 -12.27 -9.06
N ALA A 335 3.15 -13.39 -8.40
CA ALA A 335 3.06 -13.48 -6.94
C ALA A 335 4.33 -13.04 -6.21
N ALA A 336 5.52 -13.19 -6.80
CA ALA A 336 6.78 -12.74 -6.22
C ALA A 336 6.92 -11.21 -6.16
N GLY A 337 6.11 -10.50 -6.95
CA GLY A 337 6.15 -9.05 -7.07
C GLY A 337 7.42 -8.54 -7.75
N ALA A 338 7.45 -7.22 -7.92
CA ALA A 338 8.59 -6.47 -8.46
C ALA A 338 9.78 -6.42 -7.47
N GLY A 339 9.55 -6.74 -6.19
CA GLY A 339 10.56 -6.72 -5.13
C GLY A 339 10.79 -5.33 -4.54
N LEU A 340 11.62 -5.28 -3.50
CA LEU A 340 11.85 -4.07 -2.71
C LEU A 340 12.54 -2.91 -3.46
N ASP A 341 13.19 -3.18 -4.58
CA ASP A 341 13.83 -2.15 -5.41
C ASP A 341 12.82 -1.42 -6.31
N ALA A 342 11.57 -1.90 -6.37
CA ALA A 342 10.46 -1.22 -7.03
C ALA A 342 9.68 -0.28 -6.10
N VAL A 343 9.95 -0.32 -4.79
CA VAL A 343 9.32 0.59 -3.82
C VAL A 343 9.99 1.95 -4.01
N LEU A 344 9.19 2.95 -4.40
CA LEU A 344 9.70 4.30 -4.61
C LEU A 344 10.08 4.97 -3.29
N GLU A 345 11.06 5.88 -3.35
CA GLU A 345 11.51 6.62 -2.16
C GLU A 345 10.48 7.67 -1.74
N GLU A 346 9.92 8.36 -2.72
CA GLU A 346 8.87 9.37 -2.53
C GLU A 346 7.78 9.29 -3.60
N ASP A 347 6.61 9.85 -3.29
CA ASP A 347 5.48 9.88 -4.23
C ASP A 347 5.86 10.58 -5.55
N ALA A 348 6.77 11.56 -5.49
CA ALA A 348 7.30 12.28 -6.65
C ALA A 348 7.96 11.36 -7.70
N ASP A 349 8.58 10.27 -7.26
CA ASP A 349 9.23 9.32 -8.17
C ASP A 349 8.22 8.55 -9.03
N MET A 350 6.93 8.57 -8.67
CA MET A 350 5.87 7.96 -9.48
C MET A 350 5.54 8.80 -10.72
N PHE A 351 5.90 10.09 -10.72
CA PHE A 351 5.58 11.04 -11.78
C PHE A 351 5.92 10.56 -13.21
N PRO A 352 7.14 10.06 -13.52
CA PRO A 352 7.45 9.55 -14.87
C PRO A 352 6.69 8.28 -15.26
N TYR A 353 6.17 7.52 -14.30
CA TYR A 353 5.38 6.31 -14.56
C TYR A 353 3.91 6.62 -14.80
N LEU A 354 3.38 7.61 -14.08
CA LEU A 354 2.00 8.08 -14.25
C LEU A 354 1.84 8.97 -15.49
N PHE A 355 2.87 9.76 -15.83
CA PHE A 355 2.88 10.69 -16.95
C PHE A 355 4.08 10.47 -17.90
N PRO A 356 4.20 9.29 -18.54
CA PRO A 356 5.37 8.93 -19.33
C PRO A 356 5.61 9.84 -20.53
N ASN A 357 4.55 10.45 -21.07
CA ASN A 357 4.60 11.38 -22.19
C ASN A 357 4.57 12.86 -21.75
N GLY A 358 4.72 13.13 -20.45
CA GLY A 358 4.61 14.45 -19.86
C GLY A 358 3.18 14.87 -19.50
N VAL A 359 3.03 16.12 -19.08
CA VAL A 359 1.80 16.66 -18.46
C VAL A 359 1.18 17.82 -19.24
N SER A 360 1.28 17.78 -20.57
CA SER A 360 0.50 18.66 -21.43
C SER A 360 -0.99 18.36 -21.22
N GLN A 361 -1.88 19.33 -21.47
CA GLN A 361 -3.31 19.10 -21.31
C GLN A 361 -3.81 17.93 -22.17
N GLU A 362 -3.28 17.78 -23.40
CA GLU A 362 -3.60 16.69 -24.32
C GLU A 362 -3.17 15.32 -23.77
N GLU A 363 -1.96 15.22 -23.21
CA GLU A 363 -1.49 13.95 -22.63
C GLU A 363 -2.27 13.59 -21.35
N LEU A 364 -2.65 14.58 -20.53
CA LEU A 364 -3.47 14.31 -19.35
C LEU A 364 -4.87 13.81 -19.71
N TYR A 365 -5.47 14.25 -20.83
CA TYR A 365 -6.73 13.67 -21.30
C TYR A 365 -6.61 12.19 -21.66
N LYS A 366 -5.43 11.72 -22.10
CA LYS A 366 -5.19 10.29 -22.39
C LYS A 366 -4.96 9.48 -21.11
N VAL A 367 -4.40 10.11 -20.07
CA VAL A 367 -4.20 9.47 -18.77
C VAL A 367 -5.52 9.37 -17.99
N PHE A 368 -6.29 10.45 -17.92
CA PHE A 368 -7.59 10.50 -17.24
C PHE A 368 -8.73 10.23 -18.21
N ASP A 369 -8.70 9.02 -18.76
CA ASP A 369 -9.71 8.47 -19.66
C ASP A 369 -10.21 7.16 -19.04
N SER A 370 -11.53 7.03 -18.96
CA SER A 370 -12.20 5.88 -18.36
C SER A 370 -12.06 4.62 -19.23
N ASP A 371 -11.95 4.79 -20.55
CA ASP A 371 -11.79 3.70 -21.52
C ASP A 371 -10.31 3.39 -21.80
N ALA A 372 -9.38 4.10 -21.15
CA ALA A 372 -7.96 3.85 -21.33
C ALA A 372 -7.49 2.64 -20.52
N THR A 373 -6.70 1.79 -21.18
CA THR A 373 -6.05 0.65 -20.55
C THR A 373 -4.70 1.04 -19.93
N SER A 374 -4.43 0.53 -18.73
CA SER A 374 -3.08 0.55 -18.16
C SER A 374 -2.88 -0.61 -17.19
N ASP A 375 -1.79 -1.36 -17.36
CA ASP A 375 -1.40 -2.39 -16.39
C ASP A 375 -0.83 -1.70 -15.13
N ARG A 376 -1.69 -1.55 -14.12
CA ARG A 376 -1.33 -0.98 -12.81
C ARG A 376 -0.27 -1.81 -12.09
N THR A 377 -0.09 -3.08 -12.43
CA THR A 377 0.96 -3.91 -11.84
C THR A 377 2.35 -3.42 -12.25
N GLU A 378 2.46 -2.60 -13.30
CA GLU A 378 3.73 -2.06 -13.78
C GLU A 378 4.07 -0.66 -13.22
N ILE A 379 3.13 -0.01 -12.51
CA ILE A 379 3.31 1.33 -11.96
C ILE A 379 3.85 1.22 -10.52
N PRO A 380 5.14 1.55 -10.28
CA PRO A 380 5.71 1.48 -8.94
C PRO A 380 5.10 2.56 -8.04
N VAL A 381 5.05 2.29 -6.73
CA VAL A 381 4.44 3.18 -5.73
C VAL A 381 5.37 3.38 -4.52
N ALA A 382 5.25 4.52 -3.84
CA ALA A 382 6.04 4.89 -2.65
C ALA A 382 5.55 4.21 -1.35
N ILE A 383 5.02 2.99 -1.48
CA ILE A 383 4.60 2.16 -0.36
C ILE A 383 5.13 0.74 -0.52
N GLN A 384 5.59 0.17 0.58
CA GLN A 384 5.96 -1.24 0.67
C GLN A 384 4.72 -2.06 1.00
N PHE A 385 4.30 -2.94 0.09
CA PHE A 385 3.18 -3.85 0.34
C PHE A 385 3.46 -4.80 1.53
N PRO A 386 2.42 -5.42 2.14
CA PRO A 386 2.61 -6.40 3.20
C PRO A 386 3.43 -7.59 2.69
N ASP A 387 4.54 -7.92 3.36
CA ASP A 387 5.34 -9.11 3.04
C ASP A 387 4.60 -10.41 3.42
N TRP A 388 5.06 -11.57 2.95
CA TRP A 388 4.31 -12.82 3.13
C TRP A 388 3.97 -13.14 4.59
N LYS A 389 4.82 -12.76 5.55
CA LYS A 389 4.53 -12.90 6.99
C LYS A 389 3.23 -12.20 7.40
N HIS A 390 2.89 -11.06 6.77
CA HIS A 390 1.68 -10.31 7.06
C HIS A 390 0.42 -10.91 6.45
N TRP A 391 0.57 -11.78 5.45
CA TRP A 391 -0.54 -12.57 4.92
C TRP A 391 -0.91 -13.72 5.85
N LEU A 392 0.07 -14.28 6.57
CA LEU A 392 -0.17 -15.43 7.44
C LEU A 392 -0.98 -15.06 8.70
N PRO A 393 -1.89 -15.94 9.16
CA PRO A 393 -2.57 -15.75 10.44
C PRO A 393 -1.55 -15.70 11.58
N ILE A 394 -1.74 -14.76 12.52
CA ILE A 394 -0.89 -14.66 13.72
C ILE A 394 -1.17 -15.82 14.67
N VAL A 395 -2.45 -16.16 14.81
CA VAL A 395 -2.95 -17.37 15.45
C VAL A 395 -3.98 -18.04 14.54
N HIS A 396 -3.91 -19.34 14.37
CA HIS A 396 -4.90 -20.03 13.54
C HIS A 396 -6.27 -20.00 14.24
N PRO A 397 -7.40 -19.85 13.51
CA PRO A 397 -8.74 -19.88 14.10
C PRO A 397 -9.06 -21.13 14.94
N MET A 398 -8.44 -22.28 14.65
CA MET A 398 -8.55 -23.50 15.49
C MET A 398 -8.10 -23.27 16.94
N ASP A 399 -7.10 -22.41 17.12
CA ASP A 399 -6.49 -22.09 18.41
C ASP A 399 -7.00 -20.77 18.98
N ALA A 400 -7.68 -19.96 18.16
CA ALA A 400 -8.36 -18.74 18.57
C ALA A 400 -9.75 -19.02 19.16
N TYR A 401 -10.56 -19.86 18.51
CA TYR A 401 -11.97 -20.09 18.85
C TYR A 401 -12.19 -21.45 19.54
N ILE A 402 -11.48 -21.68 20.65
CA ILE A 402 -11.37 -23.00 21.30
C ILE A 402 -12.51 -23.34 22.26
N LYS A 403 -13.22 -22.34 22.81
CA LYS A 403 -14.26 -22.60 23.82
C LYS A 403 -15.39 -23.36 23.17
N ASP A 404 -15.84 -24.41 23.85
CA ASP A 404 -16.84 -25.37 23.35
C ASP A 404 -16.48 -26.03 22.00
N ASP A 405 -15.18 -26.03 21.63
CA ASP A 405 -14.68 -26.51 20.34
C ASP A 405 -15.37 -25.85 19.12
N TYR A 406 -15.74 -24.57 19.25
CA TYR A 406 -16.59 -23.86 18.29
C TYR A 406 -16.07 -23.90 16.83
N TRP A 407 -14.75 -23.85 16.61
CA TRP A 407 -14.20 -24.00 15.26
C TRP A 407 -14.61 -25.32 14.57
N ASN A 408 -14.81 -26.39 15.33
CA ASN A 408 -15.24 -27.69 14.80
C ASN A 408 -16.75 -27.92 14.88
N ASP A 409 -17.51 -27.02 15.51
CA ASP A 409 -18.97 -27.14 15.64
C ASP A 409 -19.70 -27.10 14.29
N ALA A 410 -20.23 -28.22 13.81
CA ALA A 410 -20.91 -28.28 12.52
C ALA A 410 -22.27 -27.53 12.47
N SER A 411 -22.76 -26.99 13.59
CA SER A 411 -24.05 -26.29 13.67
C SER A 411 -24.00 -24.81 13.27
N LYS A 412 -22.81 -24.25 13.03
CA LYS A 412 -22.61 -22.86 12.60
C LYS A 412 -23.31 -22.57 11.28
N ASN A 413 -23.89 -21.36 11.15
CA ASN A 413 -24.46 -20.93 9.87
C ASN A 413 -23.38 -20.54 8.84
N TYR A 414 -22.24 -20.06 9.32
CA TYR A 414 -21.07 -19.72 8.51
C TYR A 414 -19.86 -20.47 9.06
N ASP A 415 -19.25 -21.31 8.22
CA ASP A 415 -18.11 -22.15 8.58
C ASP A 415 -16.99 -21.93 7.56
N PRO A 416 -16.00 -21.06 7.87
CA PRO A 416 -14.89 -20.76 6.98
C PRO A 416 -14.11 -22.00 6.51
N LYS A 417 -13.95 -23.00 7.38
CA LYS A 417 -13.26 -24.27 7.07
C LYS A 417 -14.04 -25.07 6.05
N GLU A 418 -15.36 -25.23 6.23
CA GLU A 418 -16.19 -25.96 5.26
C GLU A 418 -16.42 -25.17 3.98
N GLY A 419 -16.52 -23.84 4.07
CA GLY A 419 -16.57 -22.93 2.93
C GLY A 419 -15.38 -23.12 1.99
N TYR A 420 -14.17 -23.12 2.56
CA TYR A 420 -12.94 -23.38 1.83
C TYR A 420 -12.93 -24.74 1.13
N LYS A 421 -13.27 -25.80 1.87
CA LYS A 421 -13.35 -27.16 1.32
C LYS A 421 -14.36 -27.27 0.17
N LYS A 422 -15.54 -26.66 0.31
CA LYS A 422 -16.58 -26.65 -0.73
C LYS A 422 -16.08 -25.94 -1.99
N PHE A 423 -15.39 -24.81 -1.85
CA PHE A 423 -14.88 -24.06 -2.99
C PHE A 423 -13.78 -24.82 -3.73
N ARG A 424 -12.78 -25.36 -3.02
CA ARG A 424 -11.77 -26.25 -3.61
C ARG A 424 -12.40 -27.46 -4.29
N LYS A 425 -13.35 -28.12 -3.62
CA LYS A 425 -14.08 -29.26 -4.20
C LYS A 425 -14.80 -28.88 -5.48
N HIS A 426 -15.46 -27.72 -5.53
CA HIS A 426 -16.11 -27.23 -6.75
C HIS A 426 -15.11 -27.11 -7.91
N ILE A 427 -13.91 -26.57 -7.65
CA ILE A 427 -12.85 -26.45 -8.65
C ILE A 427 -12.37 -27.82 -9.10
N LEU A 428 -12.05 -28.71 -8.16
CA LEU A 428 -11.54 -30.06 -8.44
C LEU A 428 -12.56 -30.92 -9.22
N ASP A 429 -13.83 -30.88 -8.85
CA ASP A 429 -14.90 -31.61 -9.55
C ASP A 429 -15.09 -31.12 -11.01
N ASN A 430 -14.62 -29.90 -11.32
CA ASN A 430 -14.70 -29.27 -12.65
C ASN A 430 -13.32 -28.99 -13.27
N LEU A 431 -12.25 -29.63 -12.78
CA LEU A 431 -10.87 -29.26 -13.13
C LEU A 431 -10.59 -29.31 -14.63
N SER A 432 -11.10 -30.34 -15.32
CA SER A 432 -10.97 -30.48 -16.79
C SER A 432 -11.63 -29.34 -17.59
N THR A 433 -12.60 -28.65 -17.00
CA THR A 433 -13.19 -27.43 -17.58
C THR A 433 -12.26 -26.25 -17.34
N TYR A 434 -11.79 -26.06 -16.11
CA TYR A 434 -11.00 -24.90 -15.71
C TYR A 434 -9.54 -24.96 -16.18
N GLN A 435 -9.09 -26.08 -16.75
CA GLN A 435 -7.80 -26.19 -17.44
C GLN A 435 -7.89 -25.82 -18.94
N GLN A 436 -9.07 -25.51 -19.46
CA GLN A 436 -9.25 -25.06 -20.84
C GLN A 436 -8.83 -23.59 -20.99
N GLN A 437 -8.54 -23.15 -22.21
CA GLN A 437 -8.19 -21.75 -22.47
C GLN A 437 -9.35 -20.80 -22.18
N ASN A 438 -10.59 -21.24 -22.43
CA ASN A 438 -11.81 -20.48 -22.23
C ASN A 438 -12.90 -21.38 -21.65
N ILE A 439 -13.84 -20.78 -20.94
CA ILE A 439 -15.02 -21.45 -20.38
C ILE A 439 -16.29 -20.75 -20.85
N THR A 440 -17.44 -21.43 -20.74
CA THR A 440 -18.74 -20.82 -21.05
C THR A 440 -19.17 -19.83 -19.97
N ALA A 441 -20.02 -18.84 -20.33
CA ALA A 441 -20.59 -17.89 -19.37
C ALA A 441 -21.30 -18.57 -18.18
N GLN A 442 -21.93 -19.73 -18.40
CA GLN A 442 -22.58 -20.47 -17.32
C GLN A 442 -21.56 -21.09 -16.35
N GLN A 443 -20.43 -21.59 -16.86
CA GLN A 443 -19.33 -22.11 -16.04
C GLN A 443 -18.66 -20.98 -15.25
N ALA A 444 -18.38 -19.85 -15.90
CA ALA A 444 -17.86 -18.65 -15.24
C ALA A 444 -18.80 -18.17 -14.13
N SER A 445 -20.10 -18.07 -14.41
CA SER A 445 -21.12 -17.71 -13.40
C SER A 445 -21.15 -18.68 -12.21
N ASN A 446 -21.00 -19.98 -12.46
CA ASN A 446 -20.97 -20.98 -11.39
C ASN A 446 -19.71 -20.85 -10.52
N LEU A 447 -18.55 -20.62 -11.14
CA LEU A 447 -17.30 -20.41 -10.42
C LEU A 447 -17.33 -19.11 -9.61
N MET A 448 -17.85 -18.02 -10.18
CA MET A 448 -18.05 -16.74 -9.47
C MET A 448 -18.96 -16.91 -8.26
N LYS A 449 -20.09 -17.62 -8.39
CA LYS A 449 -20.98 -17.92 -7.26
C LYS A 449 -20.28 -18.73 -6.16
N ALA A 450 -19.45 -19.70 -6.52
CA ALA A 450 -18.68 -20.48 -5.56
C ALA A 450 -17.65 -19.61 -4.83
N ASN A 451 -16.99 -18.69 -5.54
CA ASN A 451 -16.07 -17.69 -4.97
C ASN A 451 -16.79 -16.75 -3.99
N SER A 452 -17.95 -16.18 -4.36
CA SER A 452 -18.73 -15.33 -3.45
C SER A 452 -19.28 -16.09 -2.22
N ALA A 453 -19.64 -17.36 -2.39
CA ALA A 453 -20.05 -18.20 -1.28
C ALA A 453 -18.89 -18.44 -0.30
N PHE A 454 -17.70 -18.74 -0.82
CA PHE A 454 -16.47 -18.86 -0.02
C PHE A 454 -16.16 -17.59 0.79
N HIS A 455 -16.19 -16.41 0.16
CA HIS A 455 -16.02 -15.13 0.86
C HIS A 455 -17.01 -14.95 2.02
N SER A 456 -18.28 -15.29 1.78
CA SER A 456 -19.36 -15.09 2.74
C SER A 456 -19.15 -15.88 4.04
N GLU A 457 -18.57 -17.07 3.94
CA GLU A 457 -18.28 -17.95 5.09
C GLU A 457 -17.32 -17.27 6.08
N TYR A 458 -16.34 -16.52 5.58
CA TYR A 458 -15.42 -15.72 6.40
C TYR A 458 -16.05 -14.42 6.89
N ARG A 459 -16.57 -13.62 5.96
CA ARG A 459 -17.11 -12.28 6.24
C ARG A 459 -18.20 -12.27 7.31
N ARG A 460 -18.98 -13.35 7.37
CA ARG A 460 -20.17 -13.46 8.23
C ARG A 460 -19.95 -14.36 9.44
N PHE A 461 -18.79 -14.98 9.59
CA PHE A 461 -18.45 -15.84 10.73
C PHE A 461 -18.69 -15.16 12.08
N LEU A 462 -18.28 -13.90 12.20
CA LEU A 462 -18.45 -13.11 13.43
C LEU A 462 -19.89 -12.59 13.62
N GLU A 463 -20.76 -12.69 12.62
CA GLU A 463 -22.17 -12.29 12.70
C GLU A 463 -23.06 -13.38 13.31
N ASP A 464 -22.59 -14.63 13.36
CA ASP A 464 -23.44 -15.76 13.68
C ASP A 464 -24.06 -15.65 15.08
N GLY A 465 -25.39 -15.72 15.17
CA GLY A 465 -26.15 -15.55 16.42
C GLY A 465 -26.20 -14.12 16.99
N SER A 466 -25.67 -13.11 16.28
CA SER A 466 -25.72 -11.71 16.71
C SER A 466 -27.10 -11.09 16.52
N SER A 467 -27.44 -10.15 17.40
CA SER A 467 -28.61 -9.28 17.26
C SER A 467 -28.32 -7.97 16.51
N ASN A 468 -27.03 -7.64 16.31
CA ASN A 468 -26.54 -6.40 15.72
C ASN A 468 -25.46 -6.68 14.66
N ILE A 469 -25.92 -7.13 13.50
CA ILE A 469 -25.07 -7.61 12.41
C ILE A 469 -24.27 -6.44 11.77
N LYS A 470 -22.94 -6.50 11.87
CA LYS A 470 -22.00 -5.52 11.30
C LYS A 470 -20.77 -6.18 10.65
N GLN A 471 -20.89 -7.42 10.16
CA GLN A 471 -19.82 -8.18 9.50
C GLN A 471 -18.61 -8.35 10.44
N TRP A 472 -17.41 -8.05 9.95
CA TRP A 472 -16.16 -8.02 10.71
C TRP A 472 -16.19 -7.17 11.99
N ARG A 473 -17.18 -6.27 12.14
CA ARG A 473 -17.34 -5.37 13.29
C ARG A 473 -18.40 -5.83 14.28
N THR A 474 -18.91 -7.05 14.11
CA THR A 474 -19.90 -7.59 15.02
C THR A 474 -19.24 -7.95 16.35
N GLU A 475 -19.85 -7.49 17.44
CA GLU A 475 -19.32 -7.56 18.81
C GLU A 475 -19.98 -8.69 19.61
N ASP A 476 -21.29 -8.88 19.43
CA ASP A 476 -22.15 -9.81 20.17
C ASP A 476 -22.38 -11.15 19.45
N GLY A 477 -21.61 -11.44 18.39
CA GLY A 477 -21.68 -12.72 17.69
C GLY A 477 -21.20 -13.89 18.56
N THR A 478 -21.78 -15.07 18.33
CA THR A 478 -21.47 -16.31 19.07
C THR A 478 -19.97 -16.57 19.06
N ALA A 479 -19.33 -16.47 17.89
CA ALA A 479 -17.90 -16.65 17.71
C ALA A 479 -17.05 -15.80 18.67
N THR A 480 -17.44 -14.54 18.92
CA THR A 480 -16.70 -13.64 19.81
C THR A 480 -16.65 -14.19 21.24
N SER A 481 -17.74 -14.78 21.73
CA SER A 481 -17.78 -15.42 23.07
C SER A 481 -16.92 -16.68 23.17
N LYS A 482 -16.51 -17.26 22.02
CA LYS A 482 -15.77 -18.52 21.95
C LYS A 482 -14.25 -18.35 21.83
N ILE A 483 -13.79 -17.09 21.79
CA ILE A 483 -12.37 -16.76 21.72
C ILE A 483 -11.67 -17.20 23.01
N ALA A 484 -10.47 -17.76 22.90
CA ALA A 484 -9.62 -18.13 24.02
C ALA A 484 -9.31 -16.92 24.92
N ASP A 485 -9.22 -17.14 26.24
CA ASP A 485 -9.06 -16.05 27.22
C ASP A 485 -7.77 -15.24 27.06
N ASP A 486 -6.74 -15.83 26.43
CA ASP A 486 -5.43 -15.24 26.22
C ASP A 486 -5.25 -14.63 24.81
N ILE A 487 -6.31 -14.60 24.00
CA ILE A 487 -6.29 -14.07 22.64
C ILE A 487 -7.26 -12.88 22.56
N PRO A 488 -6.76 -11.68 22.27
CA PRO A 488 -7.65 -10.53 22.12
C PRO A 488 -8.46 -10.64 20.82
N ARG A 489 -9.68 -10.10 20.84
CA ARG A 489 -10.60 -10.15 19.69
C ARG A 489 -9.97 -9.60 18.41
N GLU A 490 -9.31 -8.44 18.47
CA GLU A 490 -8.64 -7.84 17.30
C GLU A 490 -7.65 -8.81 16.63
N LEU A 491 -6.85 -9.53 17.43
CA LEU A 491 -5.88 -10.51 16.96
C LEU A 491 -6.55 -11.76 16.37
N ALA A 492 -7.63 -12.26 16.97
CA ALA A 492 -8.40 -13.38 16.43
C ALA A 492 -9.04 -13.02 15.08
N ALA A 493 -9.66 -11.84 14.98
CA ALA A 493 -10.37 -11.40 13.79
C ALA A 493 -9.42 -11.06 12.63
N THR A 494 -8.30 -10.36 12.89
CA THR A 494 -7.29 -10.13 11.84
C THR A 494 -6.65 -11.44 11.39
N SER A 495 -6.43 -12.41 12.29
CA SER A 495 -5.90 -13.72 11.90
C SER A 495 -6.88 -14.50 11.02
N LEU A 496 -8.19 -14.42 11.29
CA LEU A 496 -9.22 -15.00 10.44
C LEU A 496 -9.25 -14.36 9.04
N ALA A 497 -9.14 -13.03 8.95
CA ALA A 497 -9.09 -12.32 7.67
C ALA A 497 -7.81 -12.65 6.87
N ARG A 498 -6.68 -12.80 7.56
CA ARG A 498 -5.40 -13.23 6.98
C ARG A 498 -5.47 -14.65 6.43
N LEU A 499 -6.11 -15.59 7.15
CA LEU A 499 -6.36 -16.94 6.64
C LEU A 499 -7.18 -16.93 5.34
N MET A 500 -8.21 -16.07 5.25
CA MET A 500 -8.97 -15.89 4.01
C MET A 500 -8.07 -15.44 2.85
N ALA A 501 -7.17 -14.47 3.09
CA ALA A 501 -6.23 -13.99 2.08
C ALA A 501 -5.25 -15.08 1.61
N VAL A 502 -4.70 -15.88 2.54
CA VAL A 502 -3.83 -17.04 2.22
C VAL A 502 -4.58 -18.07 1.37
N GLN A 503 -5.84 -18.36 1.69
CA GLN A 503 -6.64 -19.33 0.94
C GLN A 503 -7.05 -18.81 -0.44
N TYR A 504 -7.29 -17.51 -0.61
CA TYR A 504 -7.41 -16.92 -1.95
C TYR A 504 -6.12 -17.03 -2.73
N PHE A 505 -4.97 -16.71 -2.11
CA PHE A 505 -3.66 -16.90 -2.74
C PHE A 505 -3.48 -18.34 -3.21
N GLU A 506 -3.80 -19.33 -2.35
CA GLU A 506 -3.71 -20.76 -2.69
C GLU A 506 -4.51 -21.09 -3.93
N VAL A 507 -5.80 -20.75 -3.94
CA VAL A 507 -6.70 -21.09 -5.06
C VAL A 507 -6.25 -20.43 -6.36
N MET A 508 -5.83 -19.17 -6.30
CA MET A 508 -5.40 -18.44 -7.51
C MET A 508 -4.11 -19.01 -8.10
N ASN A 509 -3.16 -19.41 -7.25
CA ASN A 509 -1.86 -19.93 -7.69
C ASN A 509 -1.91 -21.43 -8.03
N GLU A 510 -2.66 -22.24 -7.27
CA GLU A 510 -2.74 -23.69 -7.51
C GLU A 510 -3.49 -24.04 -8.79
N PHE A 511 -4.55 -23.29 -9.09
CA PHE A 511 -5.42 -23.58 -10.22
C PHE A 511 -5.21 -22.62 -11.42
N ASN A 512 -4.15 -21.81 -11.40
CA ASN A 512 -3.77 -20.90 -12.48
C ASN A 512 -4.88 -19.92 -12.89
N PHE A 513 -5.49 -19.25 -11.91
CA PHE A 513 -6.56 -18.28 -12.13
C PHE A 513 -6.10 -16.81 -12.18
N GLN A 514 -4.80 -16.56 -12.04
CA GLN A 514 -4.22 -15.23 -11.89
C GLN A 514 -4.37 -14.31 -13.12
N ASP A 515 -4.60 -14.88 -14.31
CA ASP A 515 -4.77 -14.21 -15.60
C ASP A 515 -6.13 -14.50 -16.25
N LYS A 516 -7.09 -15.00 -15.47
CA LYS A 516 -8.39 -15.48 -15.97
C LYS A 516 -9.55 -14.52 -15.76
N ALA A 517 -9.27 -13.25 -15.45
CA ALA A 517 -10.30 -12.20 -15.31
C ALA A 517 -11.22 -12.09 -16.55
N HIS A 518 -10.66 -12.25 -17.75
CA HIS A 518 -11.40 -12.22 -19.02
C HIS A 518 -12.48 -13.32 -19.17
N TRP A 519 -12.49 -14.36 -18.34
CA TRP A 519 -13.58 -15.34 -18.34
C TRP A 519 -14.89 -14.80 -17.74
N PHE A 520 -14.81 -13.69 -17.02
CA PHE A 520 -15.91 -13.15 -16.20
C PHE A 520 -16.41 -11.80 -16.70
N THR A 521 -15.77 -11.25 -17.73
CA THR A 521 -16.16 -10.02 -18.43
C THR A 521 -17.17 -10.33 -19.53
N GLN A 522 -17.99 -9.34 -19.87
CA GLN A 522 -19.02 -9.50 -20.92
C GLN A 522 -18.47 -9.11 -22.28
N VAL A 523 -17.69 -8.03 -22.33
CA VAL A 523 -17.11 -7.46 -23.55
C VAL A 523 -15.69 -7.00 -23.24
N ASP A 524 -14.68 -7.80 -23.58
CA ASP A 524 -13.28 -7.52 -23.21
C ASP A 524 -12.77 -6.17 -23.74
N GLU A 525 -13.25 -5.75 -24.92
CA GLU A 525 -12.90 -4.47 -25.52
C GLU A 525 -13.45 -3.25 -24.76
N GLU A 526 -14.50 -3.42 -23.94
CA GLU A 526 -15.12 -2.36 -23.13
C GLU A 526 -14.75 -2.50 -21.64
N ASP A 527 -14.65 -3.75 -21.15
CA ASP A 527 -14.43 -4.06 -19.74
C ASP A 527 -12.95 -4.03 -19.34
N HIS A 528 -12.05 -4.13 -20.32
CA HIS A 528 -10.60 -4.07 -20.16
C HIS A 528 -10.04 -4.95 -19.02
N PRO A 529 -10.40 -6.25 -18.94
CA PRO A 529 -9.84 -7.15 -17.93
C PRO A 529 -8.32 -7.18 -18.03
N GLN A 530 -7.63 -6.98 -16.90
CA GLN A 530 -6.17 -6.96 -16.92
C GLN A 530 -5.62 -8.38 -17.09
N ALA A 531 -4.47 -8.49 -17.78
CA ALA A 531 -3.76 -9.75 -17.94
C ALA A 531 -3.26 -10.33 -16.59
N ARG A 532 -3.09 -9.47 -15.58
CA ARG A 532 -2.74 -9.83 -14.20
C ARG A 532 -3.85 -9.36 -13.27
N GLN A 533 -4.87 -10.19 -13.12
CA GLN A 533 -6.03 -9.90 -12.29
C GLN A 533 -6.68 -11.20 -11.84
N TRP A 534 -6.78 -11.34 -10.52
CA TRP A 534 -7.63 -12.35 -9.90
C TRP A 534 -9.09 -12.06 -10.24
N PHE A 535 -9.87 -13.11 -10.47
CA PHE A 535 -11.31 -12.97 -10.61
C PHE A 535 -12.01 -12.86 -9.26
N GLY A 536 -13.17 -12.20 -9.24
CA GLY A 536 -14.04 -12.15 -8.06
C GLY A 536 -14.72 -10.80 -7.88
N GLU A 537 -16.02 -10.82 -7.56
CA GLU A 537 -16.79 -9.62 -7.18
C GLU A 537 -16.67 -9.28 -5.68
N SER A 538 -16.05 -10.15 -4.89
CA SER A 538 -15.93 -10.01 -3.42
C SER A 538 -14.57 -9.46 -3.01
N TYR A 539 -14.51 -8.86 -1.82
CA TYR A 539 -13.25 -8.49 -1.19
C TYR A 539 -12.39 -9.72 -0.89
N GLN A 540 -11.13 -9.73 -1.33
CA GLN A 540 -10.24 -10.87 -1.18
C GLN A 540 -9.16 -10.61 -0.14
N VAL A 541 -8.52 -9.44 -0.21
CA VAL A 541 -7.49 -8.97 0.74
C VAL A 541 -7.85 -7.62 1.36
N TYR A 542 -8.86 -6.94 0.81
CA TYR A 542 -9.33 -5.63 1.28
C TYR A 542 -9.76 -5.63 2.76
N GLU A 543 -10.22 -6.75 3.32
CA GLU A 543 -10.82 -6.76 4.66
C GLU A 543 -9.85 -7.12 5.78
N VAL A 544 -8.57 -7.33 5.46
CA VAL A 544 -7.50 -7.64 6.42
C VAL A 544 -7.15 -6.49 7.41
N PRO A 545 -7.12 -5.20 7.02
CA PRO A 545 -6.46 -4.16 7.81
C PRO A 545 -7.24 -3.68 9.06
N PRO A 546 -6.61 -2.84 9.91
CA PRO A 546 -7.24 -2.24 11.08
C PRO A 546 -8.62 -1.61 10.84
N HIS A 547 -8.87 -1.00 9.68
CA HIS A 547 -10.19 -0.40 9.40
C HIS A 547 -11.36 -1.36 9.61
N PHE A 548 -11.21 -2.63 9.26
CA PHE A 548 -12.23 -3.63 9.52
C PHE A 548 -12.10 -4.23 10.92
N GLN A 549 -10.87 -4.55 11.32
CA GLN A 549 -10.62 -5.43 12.46
C GLN A 549 -10.53 -4.71 13.81
N ALA A 550 -10.22 -3.41 13.82
CA ALA A 550 -10.11 -2.55 15.00
C ALA A 550 -11.30 -1.58 15.16
N SER A 551 -12.37 -1.75 14.38
CA SER A 551 -13.62 -0.96 14.45
C SER A 551 -14.59 -1.50 15.52
N VAL A 552 -14.07 -2.07 16.61
CA VAL A 552 -14.84 -2.67 17.71
C VAL A 552 -14.37 -2.12 19.06
N ALA A 553 -15.30 -1.77 19.94
CA ALA A 553 -15.03 -1.15 21.24
C ALA A 553 -15.13 -2.18 22.39
N LEU A 554 -14.48 -3.33 22.23
CA LEU A 554 -14.44 -4.42 23.22
C LEU A 554 -13.03 -4.59 23.82
N GLU A 555 -12.97 -4.94 25.11
CA GLU A 555 -11.75 -5.36 25.83
C GLU A 555 -10.47 -4.55 25.53
N GLY A 556 -10.56 -3.24 25.75
CA GLY A 556 -9.41 -2.34 25.62
C GLY A 556 -8.95 -2.07 24.19
N ALA A 557 -9.71 -2.49 23.17
CA ALA A 557 -9.61 -1.97 21.81
C ALA A 557 -9.95 -0.47 21.75
N ILE A 558 -9.35 0.26 20.81
CA ILE A 558 -9.59 1.70 20.62
C ILE A 558 -10.95 1.94 19.95
N GLY A 559 -11.40 1.00 19.10
CA GLY A 559 -12.72 1.02 18.45
C GLY A 559 -12.90 2.10 17.39
N ASN A 560 -11.83 2.75 16.93
CA ASN A 560 -11.89 3.88 16.01
C ASN A 560 -11.77 3.47 14.52
N GLY A 561 -11.44 2.21 14.23
CA GLY A 561 -11.22 1.75 12.85
C GLY A 561 -10.03 2.40 12.14
N ASN A 562 -9.07 2.95 12.87
CA ASN A 562 -7.87 3.55 12.30
C ASN A 562 -6.60 2.80 12.71
N SER A 563 -6.59 2.15 13.87
CA SER A 563 -5.42 1.49 14.45
C SER A 563 -5.84 0.40 15.44
N PHE A 564 -5.05 -0.67 15.53
CA PHE A 564 -5.19 -1.66 16.60
C PHE A 564 -4.82 -1.06 17.96
N LYS A 565 -5.20 -1.73 19.05
CA LYS A 565 -4.78 -1.31 20.40
C LYS A 565 -3.27 -1.17 20.53
N GLY A 566 -2.80 0.03 20.86
CA GLY A 566 -1.37 0.32 21.05
C GLY A 566 -0.56 0.37 19.75
N GLN A 567 -1.22 0.29 18.59
CA GLN A 567 -0.63 0.64 17.31
C GLN A 567 -0.75 2.16 17.13
N GLU A 568 0.31 2.80 16.66
CA GLU A 568 0.28 4.22 16.34
C GLU A 568 -0.71 4.52 15.21
N ASP A 569 -1.40 5.65 15.31
CA ASP A 569 -2.50 6.01 14.42
C ASP A 569 -2.06 6.14 12.95
N PHE A 570 -0.89 6.74 12.71
CA PHE A 570 -0.33 6.88 11.37
C PHE A 570 0.12 5.53 10.78
N THR A 571 0.54 4.57 11.62
CA THR A 571 0.88 3.21 11.20
C THR A 571 -0.38 2.45 10.80
N GLY A 572 -1.45 2.48 11.60
CA GLY A 572 -2.70 1.78 11.27
C GLY A 572 -3.43 2.35 10.05
N LYS A 573 -3.40 3.68 9.88
CA LYS A 573 -3.93 4.36 8.68
C LYS A 573 -3.14 3.97 7.43
N TYR A 574 -1.81 3.94 7.53
CA TYR A 574 -0.94 3.44 6.46
C TYR A 574 -1.23 1.98 6.13
N GLU A 575 -1.29 1.10 7.13
CA GLU A 575 -1.57 -0.34 6.95
C GLU A 575 -2.89 -0.54 6.19
N SER A 576 -3.90 0.27 6.49
CA SER A 576 -5.20 0.21 5.81
C SER A 576 -5.13 0.56 4.33
N THR A 577 -4.52 1.70 3.96
CA THR A 577 -4.36 2.03 2.53
C THR A 577 -3.42 1.08 1.81
N ASN A 578 -2.48 0.45 2.52
CA ASN A 578 -1.55 -0.52 1.97
C ASN A 578 -2.29 -1.78 1.46
N TRP A 579 -3.12 -2.40 2.33
CA TRP A 579 -3.95 -3.54 1.94
C TRP A 579 -4.98 -3.20 0.85
N TYR A 580 -5.50 -1.98 0.84
CA TYR A 580 -6.45 -1.53 -0.18
C TYR A 580 -5.80 -1.33 -1.53
N HIS A 581 -4.57 -0.80 -1.56
CA HIS A 581 -3.82 -0.70 -2.80
C HIS A 581 -3.44 -2.09 -3.30
N LEU A 582 -3.00 -2.98 -2.42
CA LEU A 582 -2.74 -4.38 -2.79
C LEU A 582 -3.99 -5.05 -3.36
N GLN A 583 -5.18 -4.86 -2.76
CA GLN A 583 -6.44 -5.33 -3.34
C GLN A 583 -6.61 -4.80 -4.77
N SER A 584 -6.40 -3.49 -4.99
CA SER A 584 -6.51 -2.94 -6.33
C SER A 584 -5.54 -3.60 -7.31
N ILE A 585 -4.31 -3.92 -6.90
CA ILE A 585 -3.33 -4.62 -7.75
C ILE A 585 -3.79 -6.04 -8.08
N VAL A 586 -4.17 -6.85 -7.09
CA VAL A 586 -4.55 -8.26 -7.35
C VAL A 586 -5.91 -8.38 -8.01
N ASN A 587 -6.86 -7.51 -7.68
CA ASN A 587 -8.20 -7.45 -8.27
C ASN A 587 -8.82 -6.06 -8.08
N GLY A 588 -8.62 -5.21 -9.07
CA GLY A 588 -9.15 -3.84 -9.15
C GLY A 588 -10.62 -3.76 -9.50
N GLY A 589 -11.16 -4.82 -10.09
CA GLY A 589 -12.56 -4.97 -10.43
C GLY A 589 -12.92 -4.68 -11.89
N GLU A 590 -11.95 -4.53 -12.79
CA GLU A 590 -12.20 -4.39 -14.24
C GLU A 590 -13.15 -5.48 -14.73
N GLY A 591 -14.27 -5.06 -15.32
CA GLY A 591 -15.31 -5.94 -15.80
C GLY A 591 -16.06 -6.77 -14.75
N MET A 592 -15.85 -6.50 -13.46
CA MET A 592 -16.39 -7.31 -12.34
C MET A 592 -16.79 -6.45 -11.12
N MET A 593 -16.92 -5.13 -11.26
CA MET A 593 -17.30 -4.26 -10.15
C MET A 593 -18.74 -4.52 -9.71
N ARG A 594 -18.94 -4.68 -8.41
CA ARG A 594 -20.26 -4.78 -7.80
C ARG A 594 -20.39 -3.86 -6.61
N GLN A 595 -21.17 -2.80 -6.76
CA GLN A 595 -21.28 -1.72 -5.78
C GLN A 595 -19.92 -1.07 -5.43
N ASN A 596 -19.36 -1.48 -4.30
CA ASN A 596 -18.08 -1.02 -3.77
C ASN A 596 -17.05 -2.16 -3.69
N SER A 597 -17.34 -3.31 -4.29
CA SER A 597 -16.44 -4.46 -4.33
C SER A 597 -15.97 -4.70 -5.78
N PRO A 598 -14.80 -5.30 -5.99
CA PRO A 598 -13.84 -5.80 -4.99
C PRO A 598 -12.97 -4.70 -4.33
N VAL A 599 -13.14 -3.42 -4.68
CA VAL A 599 -12.42 -2.30 -4.04
C VAL A 599 -13.37 -1.17 -3.68
N ASP A 600 -13.40 -0.78 -2.40
CA ASP A 600 -14.16 0.42 -1.98
C ASP A 600 -13.27 1.65 -2.10
N TYR A 601 -13.15 2.18 -3.32
CA TYR A 601 -12.27 3.31 -3.63
C TYR A 601 -12.53 4.57 -2.80
N ASN A 602 -13.73 4.74 -2.23
CA ASN A 602 -14.01 5.83 -1.29
C ASN A 602 -13.12 5.72 -0.04
N TYR A 603 -13.02 4.51 0.52
CA TYR A 603 -12.16 4.27 1.68
C TYR A 603 -10.67 4.23 1.29
N GLN A 604 -10.32 3.79 0.08
CA GLN A 604 -8.93 3.88 -0.39
C GLN A 604 -8.42 5.32 -0.41
N ASN A 605 -9.14 6.21 -1.10
CA ASN A 605 -8.77 7.63 -1.18
C ASN A 605 -8.78 8.28 0.21
N MET A 606 -9.76 7.97 1.05
CA MET A 606 -9.82 8.47 2.43
C MET A 606 -8.59 8.03 3.25
N PHE A 607 -8.15 6.77 3.15
CA PHE A 607 -7.00 6.30 3.92
C PHE A 607 -5.66 6.81 3.38
N ILE A 608 -5.53 7.10 2.08
CA ILE A 608 -4.37 7.85 1.55
C ILE A 608 -4.29 9.23 2.24
N LEU A 609 -5.41 9.95 2.31
CA LEU A 609 -5.45 11.27 2.96
C LEU A 609 -5.20 11.16 4.48
N LYS A 610 -5.86 10.24 5.19
CA LYS A 610 -5.62 10.03 6.63
C LYS A 610 -4.19 9.66 6.93
N ALA A 611 -3.58 8.79 6.13
CA ALA A 611 -2.19 8.40 6.30
C ALA A 611 -1.25 9.60 6.01
N SER A 612 -1.60 10.44 5.04
CA SER A 612 -0.88 11.68 4.73
C SER A 612 -0.97 12.70 5.88
N SER A 613 -2.18 13.03 6.36
CA SER A 613 -2.39 14.04 7.40
C SER A 613 -1.84 13.63 8.76
N SER A 614 -1.87 12.33 9.08
CA SER A 614 -1.35 11.82 10.36
C SER A 614 0.17 11.64 10.40
N SER A 615 0.85 11.50 9.25
CA SER A 615 2.30 11.30 9.19
C SER A 615 3.08 12.53 8.74
N GLY A 616 2.42 13.48 8.04
CA GLY A 616 3.09 14.60 7.38
C GLY A 616 3.80 14.21 6.07
N PHE A 617 3.67 12.95 5.62
CA PHE A 617 4.21 12.47 4.35
C PHE A 617 3.09 12.36 3.31
N TYR A 618 3.09 13.25 2.33
CA TYR A 618 1.96 13.43 1.41
C TYR A 618 2.14 12.62 0.11
N GLU A 619 1.06 12.00 -0.35
CA GLU A 619 1.04 11.15 -1.55
C GLU A 619 0.00 11.62 -2.60
N PRO A 620 0.11 12.87 -3.12
CA PRO A 620 -0.87 13.42 -4.06
C PRO A 620 -0.96 12.66 -5.39
N LEU A 621 0.15 12.20 -5.97
CA LEU A 621 0.12 11.44 -7.22
C LEU A 621 -0.60 10.10 -7.01
N ARG A 622 -0.30 9.39 -5.92
CA ARG A 622 -1.00 8.13 -5.57
C ARG A 622 -2.50 8.35 -5.34
N TYR A 623 -2.90 9.47 -4.72
CA TYR A 623 -4.30 9.82 -4.56
C TYR A 623 -5.01 9.97 -5.91
N TYR A 624 -4.45 10.74 -6.85
CA TYR A 624 -5.07 10.97 -8.15
C TYR A 624 -5.00 9.74 -9.07
N GLN A 625 -3.99 8.87 -8.91
CA GLN A 625 -3.92 7.56 -9.56
C GLN A 625 -5.02 6.62 -9.05
N ALA A 626 -5.26 6.57 -7.74
CA ALA A 626 -6.36 5.79 -7.17
C ALA A 626 -7.75 6.34 -7.58
N LEU A 627 -7.90 7.66 -7.67
CA LEU A 627 -9.10 8.31 -8.18
C LEU A 627 -9.38 7.95 -9.65
N ASN A 628 -8.36 7.99 -10.52
CA ASN A 628 -8.49 7.59 -11.92
C ASN A 628 -8.82 6.09 -12.06
N THR A 629 -8.22 5.25 -11.22
CA THR A 629 -8.49 3.80 -11.20
C THR A 629 -9.95 3.52 -10.84
N MET A 630 -10.53 4.29 -9.91
CA MET A 630 -11.96 4.19 -9.58
C MET A 630 -12.86 4.51 -10.78
N TYR A 631 -12.48 5.47 -11.62
CA TYR A 631 -13.22 5.79 -12.85
C TYR A 631 -13.18 4.60 -13.81
N ARG A 632 -11.98 4.16 -14.19
CA ARG A 632 -11.78 3.04 -15.13
C ARG A 632 -12.43 1.73 -14.71
N THR A 633 -12.47 1.44 -13.41
CA THR A 633 -13.09 0.20 -12.92
C THR A 633 -14.61 0.28 -12.86
N LYS A 634 -15.18 1.49 -12.72
CA LYS A 634 -16.63 1.70 -12.63
C LYS A 634 -17.27 2.10 -13.97
N THR A 635 -16.47 2.29 -15.00
CA THR A 635 -16.90 2.45 -16.39
C THR A 635 -16.64 1.13 -17.11
N TRP A 636 -17.68 0.31 -17.25
CA TRP A 636 -17.60 -1.04 -17.84
C TRP A 636 -18.98 -1.50 -18.30
N SER A 637 -19.04 -2.49 -19.18
CA SER A 637 -20.26 -2.94 -19.87
C SER A 637 -21.37 -3.43 -18.91
N GLY A 638 -20.99 -3.99 -17.75
CA GLY A 638 -21.93 -4.43 -16.70
C GLY A 638 -22.24 -3.38 -15.62
N GLY A 639 -21.62 -2.19 -15.71
CA GLY A 639 -21.87 -1.08 -14.79
C GLY A 639 -23.29 -0.54 -14.93
N GLY A 640 -23.81 -0.50 -16.16
CA GLY A 640 -25.09 0.12 -16.49
C GLY A 640 -25.11 1.61 -16.16
N GLY A 641 -26.30 2.19 -15.99
CA GLY A 641 -26.44 3.61 -15.65
C GLY A 641 -26.15 3.94 -14.17
N PRO A 642 -26.16 5.24 -13.82
CA PRO A 642 -25.78 5.75 -12.49
C PRO A 642 -26.60 5.19 -11.32
N ASN A 643 -27.76 4.58 -11.58
CA ASN A 643 -28.67 4.07 -10.54
C ASN A 643 -28.39 2.61 -10.12
N THR A 644 -27.60 1.84 -10.88
CA THR A 644 -27.38 0.40 -10.64
C THR A 644 -26.48 0.12 -9.43
N SER A 645 -25.76 1.15 -8.97
CA SER A 645 -24.66 1.07 -8.00
C SER A 645 -23.40 0.34 -8.49
N ASN A 646 -23.43 -0.40 -9.61
CA ASN A 646 -22.28 -1.16 -10.13
C ASN A 646 -21.37 -0.34 -11.05
N GLY A 647 -21.88 0.76 -11.61
CA GLY A 647 -21.12 1.68 -12.44
C GLY A 647 -20.82 3.01 -11.73
N PHE A 648 -20.85 4.09 -12.51
CA PHE A 648 -20.65 5.45 -12.02
C PHE A 648 -21.54 5.81 -10.82
N ARG A 649 -20.97 6.49 -9.82
CA ARG A 649 -21.70 6.98 -8.64
C ARG A 649 -21.28 8.39 -8.27
N ILE A 650 -22.17 9.36 -8.48
CA ILE A 650 -21.88 10.78 -8.26
C ILE A 650 -21.36 11.07 -6.86
N ARG A 651 -21.86 10.40 -5.81
CA ARG A 651 -21.42 10.61 -4.41
C ARG A 651 -19.91 10.45 -4.22
N VAL A 652 -19.30 9.46 -4.88
CA VAL A 652 -17.89 9.09 -4.68
C VAL A 652 -17.01 9.49 -5.86
N MET A 653 -17.62 9.84 -7.00
CA MET A 653 -16.93 10.24 -8.24
C MET A 653 -17.14 11.72 -8.59
N GLY A 654 -17.93 12.47 -7.82
CA GLY A 654 -18.23 13.87 -8.11
C GLY A 654 -17.02 14.80 -7.99
N PRO A 655 -17.10 16.00 -8.61
CA PRO A 655 -15.94 16.87 -8.80
C PRO A 655 -15.42 17.54 -7.52
N TRP A 656 -16.11 17.43 -6.39
CA TRP A 656 -15.61 17.88 -5.09
C TRP A 656 -14.30 17.19 -4.70
N PHE A 657 -14.11 15.91 -5.05
CA PHE A 657 -12.85 15.21 -4.81
C PHE A 657 -11.68 15.83 -5.59
N PHE A 658 -11.95 16.43 -6.75
CA PHE A 658 -10.91 17.07 -7.57
C PHE A 658 -10.41 18.37 -6.94
N TYR A 659 -11.30 19.05 -6.21
CA TYR A 659 -11.04 20.31 -5.53
C TYR A 659 -10.48 20.15 -4.11
N GLY A 660 -10.36 18.91 -3.61
CA GLY A 660 -9.85 18.64 -2.26
C GLY A 660 -10.96 18.70 -1.21
N MET A 661 -12.13 18.18 -1.55
CA MET A 661 -13.30 18.10 -0.67
C MET A 661 -13.96 16.72 -0.81
N THR A 662 -14.68 16.29 0.21
CA THR A 662 -15.70 15.24 0.04
C THR A 662 -17.06 15.90 -0.17
N PHE A 663 -18.11 15.08 -0.31
CA PHE A 663 -19.49 15.55 -0.29
C PHE A 663 -19.91 16.28 1.00
N ARG A 664 -19.03 16.38 2.02
CA ARG A 664 -19.24 17.09 3.29
C ARG A 664 -18.12 18.08 3.65
N ARG A 665 -17.30 18.51 2.69
CA ARG A 665 -16.09 19.36 2.88
C ARG A 665 -14.97 18.78 3.74
N ASN A 666 -15.23 17.83 4.63
CA ASN A 666 -14.18 17.10 5.35
C ASN A 666 -13.26 16.40 4.33
N PHE A 667 -11.97 16.72 4.36
CA PHE A 667 -10.95 16.07 3.53
C PHE A 667 -9.83 15.47 4.41
N GLU A 668 -10.23 14.83 5.50
CA GLU A 668 -9.36 14.06 6.41
C GLU A 668 -8.23 14.88 7.06
N GLY A 669 -8.53 16.14 7.39
CA GLY A 669 -7.63 17.05 8.10
C GLY A 669 -6.94 18.09 7.22
N PHE A 670 -7.18 18.06 5.91
CA PHE A 670 -6.71 19.08 4.98
C PHE A 670 -7.76 20.18 4.78
N GLU A 671 -7.29 21.43 4.66
CA GLU A 671 -8.10 22.56 4.23
C GLU A 671 -8.45 22.44 2.75
N GLU A 672 -9.48 23.19 2.31
CA GLU A 672 -9.82 23.27 0.89
C GLU A 672 -8.59 23.61 0.05
N GLU A 673 -8.45 22.94 -1.08
CA GLU A 673 -7.36 23.12 -2.04
C GLU A 673 -5.95 22.73 -1.56
N GLU A 674 -5.72 22.56 -0.27
CA GLU A 674 -4.39 22.31 0.31
C GLU A 674 -3.73 21.10 -0.37
N PHE A 675 -4.40 19.95 -0.34
CA PHE A 675 -3.87 18.70 -0.88
C PHE A 675 -3.80 18.70 -2.42
N PRO A 676 -4.83 19.13 -3.18
CA PRO A 676 -4.71 19.32 -4.64
C PRO A 676 -3.61 20.27 -5.09
N ASN A 677 -3.28 21.30 -4.29
CA ASN A 677 -2.24 22.27 -4.63
C ASN A 677 -0.85 21.65 -4.68
N LEU A 678 -0.62 20.54 -3.98
CA LEU A 678 0.63 19.79 -4.03
C LEU A 678 0.98 19.32 -5.45
N LEU A 679 -0.02 19.13 -6.33
CA LEU A 679 0.24 18.81 -7.74
C LEU A 679 1.11 19.86 -8.44
N ASN A 680 1.02 21.13 -8.04
CA ASN A 680 1.77 22.20 -8.68
C ASN A 680 3.28 22.15 -8.36
N GLU A 681 3.70 21.35 -7.39
CA GLU A 681 5.11 21.14 -7.05
C GLU A 681 5.83 20.30 -8.12
N PHE A 682 5.12 19.39 -8.79
CA PHE A 682 5.69 18.55 -9.86
C PHE A 682 5.76 19.27 -11.20
N SER A 683 4.78 20.13 -11.50
CA SER A 683 4.77 20.95 -12.72
C SER A 683 3.90 22.19 -12.54
N PRO A 684 4.33 23.38 -13.03
CA PRO A 684 3.53 24.59 -12.91
C PRO A 684 2.12 24.41 -13.48
N ASN A 685 1.11 24.79 -12.71
CA ASN A 685 -0.30 24.71 -13.08
C ASN A 685 -0.80 23.27 -13.36
N LEU A 686 -0.14 22.24 -12.82
CA LEU A 686 -0.58 20.86 -12.97
C LEU A 686 -1.94 20.61 -12.33
N ARG A 687 -2.22 21.22 -11.18
CA ARG A 687 -3.54 21.12 -10.52
C ARG A 687 -4.67 21.42 -11.49
N ALA A 688 -4.62 22.59 -12.13
CA ALA A 688 -5.67 23.00 -13.07
C ALA A 688 -5.80 22.02 -14.25
N ARG A 689 -4.68 21.55 -14.81
CA ARG A 689 -4.72 20.64 -15.97
C ARG A 689 -5.25 19.25 -15.60
N VAL A 690 -4.92 18.74 -14.42
CA VAL A 690 -5.48 17.49 -13.87
C VAL A 690 -6.97 17.66 -13.59
N THR A 691 -7.38 18.77 -12.97
CA THR A 691 -8.81 19.06 -12.74
C THR A 691 -9.59 19.19 -14.06
N ASN A 692 -9.03 19.81 -15.10
CA ASN A 692 -9.64 19.81 -16.44
C ASN A 692 -9.87 18.40 -16.97
N ALA A 693 -8.87 17.51 -16.84
CA ALA A 693 -8.96 16.14 -17.34
C ALA A 693 -9.99 15.32 -16.56
N LEU A 694 -9.98 15.40 -15.23
CA LEU A 694 -10.96 14.75 -14.37
C LEU A 694 -12.39 15.29 -14.54
N LEU A 695 -12.56 16.59 -14.78
CA LEU A 695 -13.87 17.16 -15.10
C LEU A 695 -14.38 16.67 -16.45
N LEU A 696 -13.50 16.56 -17.44
CA LEU A 696 -13.86 15.98 -18.73
C LEU A 696 -14.27 14.52 -18.58
N GLN A 697 -13.51 13.74 -17.81
CA GLN A 697 -13.82 12.35 -17.49
C GLN A 697 -15.18 12.23 -16.77
N PHE A 698 -15.41 13.04 -15.72
CA PHE A 698 -16.71 13.15 -15.04
C PHE A 698 -17.85 13.45 -16.01
N LEU A 699 -17.67 14.44 -16.91
CA LEU A 699 -18.68 14.83 -17.89
C LEU A 699 -18.98 13.72 -18.88
N THR A 700 -17.96 12.98 -19.32
CA THR A 700 -18.15 11.77 -20.14
C THR A 700 -19.05 10.77 -19.43
N GLU A 701 -18.76 10.43 -18.17
CA GLU A 701 -19.55 9.43 -17.42
C GLU A 701 -20.99 9.86 -17.15
N VAL A 702 -21.21 11.11 -16.73
CA VAL A 702 -22.59 11.59 -16.44
C VAL A 702 -23.43 11.81 -17.69
N GLU A 703 -22.78 11.85 -18.85
CA GLU A 703 -23.38 11.94 -20.18
C GLU A 703 -23.37 10.58 -20.92
N ASP A 704 -22.83 9.49 -20.35
CA ASP A 704 -22.70 8.17 -20.99
C ASP A 704 -24.02 7.38 -21.08
N GLY A 705 -24.23 6.59 -22.16
CA GLY A 705 -25.47 5.84 -22.52
C GLY A 705 -25.86 5.79 -24.03
N ASP A 706 -26.97 5.12 -24.37
CA ASP A 706 -27.65 5.06 -25.70
C ASP A 706 -27.61 6.38 -26.52
N ALA A 707 -27.24 6.35 -27.82
CA ALA A 707 -27.22 7.48 -28.77
C ALA A 707 -28.58 8.16 -29.06
N ASP A 708 -29.60 7.95 -28.23
CA ASP A 708 -30.95 8.47 -28.41
C ASP A 708 -31.28 9.49 -27.31
N THR A 709 -30.76 10.69 -27.50
CA THR A 709 -30.85 11.80 -26.55
C THR A 709 -31.98 12.77 -26.88
N ASP A 710 -32.50 13.40 -25.82
CA ASP A 710 -33.54 14.42 -25.89
C ASP A 710 -32.97 15.71 -26.49
N GLY A 711 -33.64 16.26 -27.51
CA GLY A 711 -33.23 17.45 -28.25
C GLY A 711 -33.46 18.73 -27.46
N ASN A 712 -32.93 18.81 -26.24
CA ASN A 712 -33.07 19.98 -25.40
C ASN A 712 -32.09 21.10 -25.83
N LEU A 713 -32.58 22.34 -25.83
CA LEU A 713 -32.01 23.55 -26.45
C LEU A 713 -30.57 23.95 -26.03
N TYR A 714 -29.96 23.25 -25.07
CA TYR A 714 -28.72 23.68 -24.41
C TYR A 714 -27.48 22.83 -24.71
N ASN A 715 -27.60 21.64 -25.36
CA ASN A 715 -26.41 20.87 -25.73
C ASN A 715 -26.64 19.74 -26.77
N GLU A 716 -27.30 20.03 -27.90
CA GLU A 716 -27.42 19.12 -29.08
C GLU A 716 -27.75 17.63 -28.80
N GLY A 717 -28.43 17.31 -27.69
CA GLY A 717 -28.66 15.92 -27.31
C GLY A 717 -27.41 15.21 -26.73
N LEU A 718 -26.71 15.80 -25.77
CA LEU A 718 -25.67 15.10 -25.01
C LEU A 718 -26.04 14.87 -23.53
N ASN A 719 -27.14 15.45 -23.04
CA ASN A 719 -27.56 15.33 -21.63
C ASN A 719 -28.45 14.09 -21.42
N LYS A 720 -27.86 12.95 -21.07
CA LYS A 720 -28.59 11.70 -20.78
C LYS A 720 -29.23 11.73 -19.39
N LEU A 721 -30.26 12.56 -19.21
CA LEU A 721 -31.09 12.55 -17.99
C LEU A 721 -32.30 11.61 -18.09
N TYR A 722 -32.72 11.31 -19.33
CA TYR A 722 -33.86 10.46 -19.67
C TYR A 722 -33.53 9.61 -20.91
N ASN A 723 -34.03 8.37 -20.96
CA ASN A 723 -33.96 7.49 -22.13
C ASN A 723 -35.08 7.89 -23.10
N LYS A 724 -34.76 8.19 -24.37
CA LYS A 724 -35.78 8.62 -25.35
C LYS A 724 -36.60 7.48 -25.95
N SER A 725 -36.04 6.27 -26.01
CA SER A 725 -36.68 5.07 -26.56
C SER A 725 -38.01 4.73 -25.86
N ASP A 726 -38.10 5.04 -24.57
CA ASP A 726 -39.29 4.79 -23.75
C ASP A 726 -39.67 5.96 -22.79
N GLY A 727 -38.90 7.04 -22.77
CA GLY A 727 -39.09 8.17 -21.86
C GLY A 727 -38.70 7.89 -20.41
N SER A 728 -38.06 6.75 -20.12
CA SER A 728 -37.70 6.36 -18.76
C SER A 728 -36.57 7.22 -18.18
N ILE A 729 -36.49 7.26 -16.85
CA ILE A 729 -35.54 8.11 -16.12
C ILE A 729 -34.16 7.45 -16.13
N TYR A 730 -33.15 8.10 -16.73
CA TYR A 730 -31.76 7.63 -16.67
C TYR A 730 -31.07 8.05 -15.37
N TRP A 731 -31.35 9.27 -14.88
CA TRP A 731 -30.90 9.74 -13.56
C TRP A 731 -32.06 9.77 -12.58
N GLU A 732 -32.13 8.81 -11.65
CA GLU A 732 -33.20 8.78 -10.67
C GLU A 732 -33.19 10.05 -9.80
N ARG A 733 -34.39 10.55 -9.49
CA ARG A 733 -34.61 11.69 -8.61
C ARG A 733 -34.95 11.17 -7.22
N TYR A 734 -34.28 11.64 -6.17
CA TYR A 734 -34.66 11.25 -4.81
C TYR A 734 -35.77 12.16 -4.25
N THR A 735 -36.67 11.60 -3.44
CA THR A 735 -37.76 12.32 -2.77
C THR A 735 -37.57 12.25 -1.25
N GLY A 736 -37.25 13.37 -0.60
CA GLY A 736 -37.03 13.40 0.85
C GLY A 736 -35.69 12.78 1.30
N ASN A 737 -35.64 12.13 2.46
CA ASN A 737 -34.42 11.59 3.08
C ASN A 737 -33.97 10.21 2.51
N ASN A 738 -34.29 9.90 1.26
CA ASN A 738 -33.89 8.63 0.62
C ASN A 738 -32.38 8.63 0.31
N ASP A 739 -31.81 7.45 0.06
CA ASP A 739 -30.40 7.32 -0.34
C ASP A 739 -30.13 8.07 -1.66
N ALA A 740 -29.48 9.23 -1.54
CA ALA A 740 -29.12 10.09 -2.66
C ALA A 740 -27.78 9.69 -3.30
N SER A 741 -27.13 8.59 -2.87
CA SER A 741 -25.76 8.25 -3.29
C SER A 741 -25.58 8.07 -4.81
N ASN A 742 -26.65 7.73 -5.51
CA ASN A 742 -26.69 7.46 -6.95
C ASN A 742 -27.88 8.16 -7.63
N LYS A 743 -28.42 9.20 -7.00
CA LYS A 743 -29.62 9.94 -7.44
C LYS A 743 -29.35 11.43 -7.40
N ILE A 744 -30.10 12.20 -8.15
CA ILE A 744 -30.04 13.68 -8.12
C ILE A 744 -31.30 14.29 -7.50
N GLU A 745 -31.23 15.56 -7.12
CA GLU A 745 -32.34 16.32 -6.51
C GLU A 745 -33.55 16.39 -7.47
N PRO A 746 -34.77 16.64 -6.94
CA PRO A 746 -35.96 16.91 -7.77
C PRO A 746 -35.71 17.96 -8.86
N LYS A 747 -36.38 17.79 -10.01
CA LYS A 747 -36.23 18.68 -11.18
C LYS A 747 -36.74 20.09 -10.91
N ASP A 748 -37.69 20.21 -10.01
CA ASP A 748 -38.41 21.42 -9.62
C ASP A 748 -37.81 22.13 -8.40
N ILE A 749 -36.60 21.73 -7.95
CA ILE A 749 -35.88 22.44 -6.89
C ILE A 749 -35.64 23.91 -7.29
N LEU A 750 -36.02 24.83 -6.41
CA LEU A 750 -35.88 26.27 -6.60
C LEU A 750 -34.54 26.78 -6.07
N GLU A 751 -34.04 27.88 -6.62
CA GLU A 751 -32.80 28.50 -6.14
C GLU A 751 -32.92 29.02 -4.69
N SER A 752 -34.14 29.29 -4.22
CA SER A 752 -34.37 29.62 -2.80
C SER A 752 -34.21 28.43 -1.86
N GLU A 753 -34.15 27.20 -2.38
CA GLU A 753 -34.05 25.96 -1.62
C GLU A 753 -32.61 25.42 -1.53
N ILE A 754 -31.71 25.91 -2.39
CA ILE A 754 -30.29 25.55 -2.32
C ILE A 754 -29.60 26.32 -1.19
N ARG A 755 -28.68 25.65 -0.49
CA ARG A 755 -27.78 26.27 0.47
C ARG A 755 -26.62 26.93 -0.27
N LYS A 756 -26.05 27.96 0.36
CA LYS A 756 -24.94 28.74 -0.21
C LYS A 756 -23.85 28.92 0.84
N GLY A 757 -22.60 28.95 0.41
CA GLY A 757 -21.44 29.11 1.31
C GLY A 757 -21.23 27.89 2.21
N ASP A 758 -20.80 28.12 3.45
CA ASP A 758 -20.39 27.06 4.38
C ASP A 758 -21.57 26.18 4.84
N ASP A 759 -22.80 26.72 4.86
CA ASP A 759 -24.03 26.02 5.26
C ASP A 759 -24.34 24.76 4.43
N ILE A 760 -23.72 24.63 3.24
CA ILE A 760 -23.78 23.45 2.37
C ILE A 760 -23.22 22.23 3.10
N PHE A 761 -22.17 22.41 3.89
CA PHE A 761 -21.35 21.33 4.45
C PHE A 761 -21.63 21.03 5.92
N ASP A 762 -22.34 21.91 6.61
CA ASP A 762 -22.84 21.70 7.99
C ASP A 762 -24.00 20.70 8.06
N SER A 763 -24.38 20.11 6.93
CA SER A 763 -25.44 19.13 6.81
C SER A 763 -24.92 17.68 6.88
N ASN A 764 -25.54 16.86 7.72
CA ASN A 764 -25.36 15.40 7.68
C ASN A 764 -26.14 14.71 6.55
N VAL A 765 -26.85 15.48 5.72
CA VAL A 765 -27.66 14.97 4.62
C VAL A 765 -26.72 14.42 3.53
N VAL A 766 -27.02 13.23 3.03
CA VAL A 766 -26.43 12.69 1.81
C VAL A 766 -27.33 13.12 0.66
N GLY A 767 -26.77 13.70 -0.40
CA GLY A 767 -27.48 14.54 -1.37
C GLY A 767 -27.00 15.99 -1.24
N MET A 768 -27.56 16.94 -2.00
CA MET A 768 -27.09 18.32 -2.19
C MET A 768 -26.02 18.48 -3.29
N TRP A 769 -26.16 17.72 -4.37
CA TRP A 769 -25.27 17.79 -5.53
C TRP A 769 -25.39 19.16 -6.21
N VAL A 770 -26.61 19.69 -6.40
CA VAL A 770 -26.82 21.01 -6.98
C VAL A 770 -26.15 22.13 -6.19
N ASP A 771 -26.22 22.08 -4.85
CA ASP A 771 -25.57 23.02 -3.95
C ASP A 771 -24.05 22.98 -4.14
N GLN A 772 -23.49 21.77 -4.22
CA GLN A 772 -22.05 21.54 -4.44
C GLN A 772 -21.59 22.04 -5.81
N PHE A 773 -22.34 21.80 -6.88
CA PHE A 773 -22.01 22.37 -8.19
C PHE A 773 -22.07 23.89 -8.18
N TYR A 774 -23.11 24.48 -7.58
CA TYR A 774 -23.25 25.92 -7.46
C TYR A 774 -22.09 26.56 -6.69
N TYR A 775 -21.53 25.85 -5.70
CA TYR A 775 -20.34 26.25 -4.95
C TYR A 775 -19.03 26.09 -5.75
N LEU A 776 -18.86 24.96 -6.45
CA LEU A 776 -17.60 24.60 -7.10
C LEU A 776 -17.39 25.30 -8.45
N ILE A 777 -18.44 25.59 -9.21
CA ILE A 777 -18.30 26.20 -10.55
C ILE A 777 -17.54 27.54 -10.51
N PRO A 778 -17.86 28.50 -9.61
CA PRO A 778 -17.06 29.72 -9.46
C PRO A 778 -15.59 29.44 -9.10
N LYS A 779 -15.36 28.47 -8.22
CA LYS A 779 -14.01 28.08 -7.79
C LYS A 779 -13.18 27.46 -8.91
N PHE A 780 -13.81 26.67 -9.78
CA PHE A 780 -13.16 26.14 -10.97
C PHE A 780 -12.84 27.25 -11.97
N TYR A 781 -13.71 28.24 -12.11
CA TYR A 781 -13.41 29.43 -12.92
C TYR A 781 -12.22 30.23 -12.35
N ASP A 782 -12.17 30.42 -11.02
CA ASP A 782 -11.06 31.09 -10.33
C ASP A 782 -9.73 30.32 -10.45
N LEU A 783 -9.79 28.98 -10.45
CA LEU A 783 -8.65 28.11 -10.71
C LEU A 783 -8.13 28.21 -12.15
N GLY A 784 -8.89 28.82 -13.06
CA GLY A 784 -8.51 29.02 -14.47
C GLY A 784 -8.65 27.74 -15.30
N LEU A 785 -9.70 26.96 -15.04
CA LEU A 785 -10.05 25.79 -15.86
C LEU A 785 -10.53 26.19 -17.27
N ASP A 786 -10.60 25.23 -18.18
CA ASP A 786 -11.01 25.47 -19.57
C ASP A 786 -12.49 25.92 -19.64
N ASP A 787 -12.73 27.11 -20.19
CA ASP A 787 -14.07 27.71 -20.30
C ASP A 787 -15.06 26.79 -21.03
N THR A 788 -14.60 25.99 -22.00
CA THR A 788 -15.45 25.05 -22.75
C THR A 788 -15.93 23.91 -21.87
N ILE A 789 -15.06 23.38 -21.01
CA ILE A 789 -15.40 22.32 -20.04
C ILE A 789 -16.38 22.87 -19.00
N LEU A 790 -16.12 24.09 -18.50
CA LEU A 790 -17.01 24.74 -17.53
C LEU A 790 -18.39 25.04 -18.13
N GLU A 791 -18.47 25.53 -19.37
CA GLU A 791 -19.75 25.72 -20.04
C GLU A 791 -20.48 24.39 -20.26
N ARG A 792 -19.78 23.31 -20.62
CA ARG A 792 -20.38 21.96 -20.70
C ARG A 792 -20.93 21.51 -19.35
N LEU A 793 -20.19 21.74 -18.27
CA LEU A 793 -20.65 21.44 -16.90
C LEU A 793 -21.90 22.25 -16.51
N ILE A 794 -21.90 23.56 -16.76
CA ILE A 794 -23.06 24.42 -16.47
C ILE A 794 -24.27 24.00 -17.32
N ASN A 795 -24.07 23.62 -18.59
CA ASN A 795 -25.13 23.12 -19.45
C ASN A 795 -25.73 21.82 -18.92
N TRP A 796 -24.90 20.88 -18.45
CA TRP A 796 -25.36 19.66 -17.81
C TRP A 796 -26.16 19.97 -16.53
N CYS A 797 -25.65 20.84 -15.66
CA CYS A 797 -26.36 21.29 -14.45
C CYS A 797 -27.69 21.98 -14.77
N ALA A 798 -27.76 22.80 -15.81
CA ALA A 798 -28.98 23.48 -16.25
C ALA A 798 -30.04 22.50 -16.79
N ALA A 799 -29.60 21.42 -17.45
CA ALA A 799 -30.50 20.35 -17.84
C ALA A 799 -30.99 19.55 -16.61
N ALA A 800 -30.10 19.28 -15.65
CA ALA A 800 -30.42 18.55 -14.43
C ALA A 800 -31.40 19.34 -13.54
N TRP A 801 -31.19 20.65 -13.37
CA TRP A 801 -31.97 21.52 -12.48
C TRP A 801 -32.40 22.81 -13.19
N PRO A 802 -33.46 22.75 -14.03
CA PRO A 802 -33.83 23.85 -14.94
C PRO A 802 -34.48 25.05 -14.26
N LEU A 803 -34.91 24.95 -12.99
CA LEU A 803 -35.49 26.08 -12.25
C LEU A 803 -34.44 26.91 -11.48
N ILE A 804 -33.17 26.50 -11.50
CA ILE A 804 -32.05 27.27 -10.97
C ILE A 804 -31.56 28.26 -12.05
N ASN A 805 -31.24 29.49 -11.65
CA ASN A 805 -30.80 30.53 -12.59
C ASN A 805 -29.32 30.41 -12.96
N TRP A 806 -28.97 29.36 -13.71
CA TRP A 806 -27.60 29.12 -14.19
C TRP A 806 -27.09 30.25 -15.10
N ASP A 807 -27.99 30.96 -15.82
CA ASP A 807 -27.62 32.12 -16.62
C ASP A 807 -27.13 33.31 -15.78
N ALA A 808 -27.68 33.49 -14.58
CA ALA A 808 -27.16 34.49 -13.64
C ALA A 808 -25.76 34.10 -13.16
N LEU A 809 -25.52 32.81 -12.90
CA LEU A 809 -24.18 32.31 -12.58
C LEU A 809 -23.22 32.56 -13.75
N ARG A 810 -23.58 32.16 -14.98
CA ARG A 810 -22.81 32.46 -16.21
C ARG A 810 -22.53 33.95 -16.34
N LYS A 811 -23.53 34.82 -16.16
CA LYS A 811 -23.37 36.27 -16.22
C LYS A 811 -22.44 36.80 -15.14
N ASN A 812 -22.43 36.24 -13.94
CA ASN A 812 -21.49 36.64 -12.90
C ASN A 812 -20.06 36.17 -13.19
N LEU A 813 -19.89 35.04 -13.90
CA LEU A 813 -18.59 34.56 -14.39
C LEU A 813 -18.08 35.36 -15.61
N SER A 814 -19.00 35.77 -16.49
CA SER A 814 -18.72 36.45 -17.77
C SER A 814 -18.86 37.98 -17.73
N THR A 815 -19.44 38.55 -16.68
CA THR A 815 -19.27 39.97 -16.39
C THR A 815 -17.82 40.15 -15.98
N PRO A 816 -17.04 40.97 -16.68
CA PRO A 816 -15.93 41.63 -16.03
C PRO A 816 -16.56 42.62 -15.05
N GLU A 817 -17.11 42.12 -13.94
CA GLU A 817 -17.17 42.97 -12.78
C GLU A 817 -15.75 43.50 -12.58
N LEU A 818 -15.67 44.80 -12.32
CA LEU A 818 -14.50 45.44 -11.76
C LEU A 818 -14.29 44.94 -10.31
N THR A 819 -14.21 43.62 -10.16
CA THR A 819 -13.75 42.84 -9.03
C THR A 819 -12.83 41.77 -9.62
N SER A 820 -11.78 42.21 -10.31
CA SER A 820 -10.59 41.39 -10.50
C SER A 820 -9.95 41.14 -9.13
N ASP A 821 -10.51 40.17 -8.42
CA ASP A 821 -9.83 39.39 -7.39
C ASP A 821 -9.32 38.06 -7.97
N LYS A 822 -8.95 38.07 -9.26
CA LYS A 822 -7.62 37.55 -9.61
C LYS A 822 -6.63 38.37 -8.80
N GLY A 823 -6.31 37.89 -7.60
CA GLY A 823 -5.38 38.54 -6.71
C GLY A 823 -4.09 38.75 -7.48
N ILE A 824 -3.82 39.99 -7.88
CA ILE A 824 -2.51 40.36 -8.40
C ILE A 824 -1.53 39.91 -7.31
N TYR A 825 -0.72 38.90 -7.59
CA TYR A 825 0.19 38.31 -6.61
C TYR A 825 1.64 38.47 -7.07
N LEU A 826 2.55 38.37 -6.10
CA LEU A 826 3.99 38.52 -6.33
C LEU A 826 4.66 37.15 -6.26
N SER A 827 5.56 36.87 -7.20
CA SER A 827 6.55 35.80 -7.06
C SER A 827 7.97 36.34 -7.13
N TYR A 828 8.93 35.59 -6.60
CA TYR A 828 10.33 36.00 -6.51
C TYR A 828 11.19 35.10 -7.39
N SER A 829 12.22 35.68 -8.02
CA SER A 829 13.33 34.88 -8.57
C SER A 829 14.05 34.13 -7.43
N ASN A 830 14.70 33.00 -7.72
CA ASN A 830 15.43 32.18 -6.73
C ASN A 830 16.41 32.97 -5.82
N ASN A 831 16.91 34.13 -6.26
CA ASN A 831 17.81 35.00 -5.49
C ASN A 831 17.15 36.28 -4.93
N TYR A 832 15.82 36.41 -4.98
CA TYR A 832 15.06 37.62 -4.59
C TYR A 832 15.55 38.93 -5.24
N GLU A 833 16.19 38.86 -6.42
CA GLU A 833 16.68 40.05 -7.16
C GLU A 833 15.61 40.70 -8.05
N ALA A 834 14.58 39.94 -8.39
CA ALA A 834 13.46 40.38 -9.19
C ALA A 834 12.14 39.98 -8.54
N VAL A 835 11.15 40.87 -8.67
CA VAL A 835 9.77 40.63 -8.25
C VAL A 835 8.92 40.54 -9.51
N THR A 836 8.24 39.40 -9.69
CA THR A 836 7.28 39.20 -10.79
C THR A 836 5.88 39.44 -10.28
N ILE A 837 5.12 40.25 -11.01
CA ILE A 837 3.73 40.58 -10.71
C ILE A 837 2.87 39.80 -11.69
N HIS A 838 1.95 38.99 -11.18
CA HIS A 838 1.06 38.15 -11.96
C HIS A 838 -0.37 38.70 -11.95
N GLY A 839 -1.20 38.23 -12.88
CA GLY A 839 -2.62 38.59 -12.94
C GLY A 839 -2.87 39.98 -13.51
N LEU A 840 -1.92 40.57 -14.25
CA LEU A 840 -2.13 41.83 -14.95
C LEU A 840 -2.91 41.61 -16.25
N THR A 841 -3.78 42.53 -16.62
CA THR A 841 -4.45 42.50 -17.93
C THR A 841 -3.70 43.40 -18.93
N ASN A 842 -3.99 43.24 -20.22
CA ASN A 842 -3.40 44.09 -21.25
C ASN A 842 -3.83 45.55 -21.02
N GLY A 843 -2.86 46.44 -20.77
CA GLY A 843 -3.17 47.80 -20.36
C GLY A 843 -1.93 48.63 -20.05
N VAL A 844 -2.14 49.89 -19.69
CA VAL A 844 -1.04 50.77 -19.25
C VAL A 844 -1.15 50.96 -17.75
N TYR A 845 -0.08 50.61 -17.03
CA TYR A 845 -0.02 50.68 -15.59
C TYR A 845 1.14 51.55 -15.15
N ASN A 846 0.97 52.23 -14.02
CA ASN A 846 2.01 52.96 -13.33
C ASN A 846 2.44 52.17 -12.09
N PHE A 847 3.71 51.78 -12.05
CA PHE A 847 4.31 51.03 -10.96
C PHE A 847 5.21 51.96 -10.16
N VAL A 848 4.94 52.10 -8.87
CA VAL A 848 5.73 52.93 -7.96
C VAL A 848 6.14 52.12 -6.75
N VAL A 849 7.45 51.97 -6.51
CA VAL A 849 7.96 51.32 -5.31
C VAL A 849 8.44 52.37 -4.32
N TYR A 850 7.91 52.31 -3.10
CA TYR A 850 8.27 53.16 -1.98
C TYR A 850 9.09 52.37 -0.96
N ASP A 851 10.10 53.01 -0.35
CA ASP A 851 10.64 52.52 0.92
C ASP A 851 9.75 52.94 2.10
N LEU A 852 10.06 52.45 3.31
CA LEU A 852 9.31 52.77 4.52
C LEU A 852 9.33 54.25 4.93
N HIS A 853 10.21 55.08 4.34
CA HIS A 853 10.26 56.52 4.56
C HIS A 853 9.47 57.29 3.48
N GLY A 854 8.76 56.58 2.60
CA GLY A 854 7.98 57.17 1.51
C GLY A 854 8.81 57.62 0.31
N ARG A 855 10.11 57.27 0.22
CA ARG A 855 10.96 57.62 -0.93
C ARG A 855 10.73 56.65 -2.08
N LYS A 856 10.58 57.18 -3.29
CA LYS A 856 10.35 56.40 -4.51
C LYS A 856 11.65 55.78 -5.02
N ASN A 857 11.72 54.45 -5.03
CA ASN A 857 12.86 53.67 -5.53
C ASN A 857 12.63 53.14 -6.95
N TYR A 858 11.37 53.02 -7.37
CA TYR A 858 10.97 52.68 -8.73
C TYR A 858 9.74 53.50 -9.10
N ASN A 859 9.68 54.02 -10.33
CA ASN A 859 8.52 54.73 -10.86
C ASN A 859 8.53 54.60 -12.39
N ARG A 860 7.67 53.74 -12.92
CA ARG A 860 7.58 53.46 -14.36
C ARG A 860 6.13 53.28 -14.77
N ARG A 861 5.79 53.93 -15.88
CA ARG A 861 4.56 53.69 -16.61
C ARG A 861 4.85 52.72 -17.75
N LEU A 862 4.27 51.53 -17.70
CA LEU A 862 4.56 50.43 -18.62
C LEU A 862 3.28 49.98 -19.32
N LYS A 863 3.40 49.64 -20.60
CA LYS A 863 2.36 48.95 -21.35
C LYS A 863 2.56 47.46 -21.17
N ILE A 864 1.53 46.79 -20.66
CA ILE A 864 1.49 45.35 -20.43
C ILE A 864 0.82 44.71 -21.64
N THR A 865 1.53 43.76 -22.24
CA THR A 865 1.04 42.86 -23.29
C THR A 865 1.37 41.44 -22.83
N GLY A 866 0.51 40.87 -21.99
CA GLY A 866 0.75 39.62 -21.26
C GLY A 866 0.07 39.61 -19.89
N ASN A 867 0.21 38.51 -19.16
CA ASN A 867 -0.42 38.32 -17.84
C ASN A 867 0.51 38.66 -16.65
N SER A 868 1.77 39.01 -16.90
CA SER A 868 2.77 39.26 -15.87
C SER A 868 3.82 40.29 -16.30
N ILE A 869 4.52 40.87 -15.32
CA ILE A 869 5.69 41.72 -15.55
C ILE A 869 6.71 41.59 -14.43
N ILE A 870 7.98 41.74 -14.79
CA ILE A 870 9.09 41.74 -13.85
C ILE A 870 9.48 43.18 -13.51
N ILE A 871 9.57 43.49 -12.22
CA ILE A 871 10.23 44.69 -11.71
C ILE A 871 11.65 44.32 -11.29
N ASP A 872 12.63 44.96 -11.95
CA ASP A 872 14.03 44.88 -11.55
C ASP A 872 14.24 45.65 -10.24
N THR A 873 14.68 44.91 -9.21
CA THR A 873 14.97 45.45 -7.88
C THR A 873 16.45 45.44 -7.53
N GLN A 874 17.36 45.15 -8.48
CA GLN A 874 18.80 45.01 -8.23
C GLN A 874 19.45 46.29 -7.69
N ARG A 875 18.90 47.47 -8.03
CA ARG A 875 19.42 48.77 -7.54
C ARG A 875 18.83 49.20 -6.19
N MET A 876 17.90 48.43 -5.64
CA MET A 876 17.28 48.71 -4.34
C MET A 876 18.14 48.13 -3.22
N ARG A 877 18.20 48.82 -2.08
CA ARG A 877 18.88 48.31 -0.88
C ARG A 877 18.06 47.20 -0.22
N LEU A 878 18.70 46.39 0.63
CA LEU A 878 18.01 45.39 1.43
C LEU A 878 16.95 46.03 2.33
N GLY A 879 15.75 45.46 2.38
CA GLY A 879 14.66 46.01 3.19
C GLY A 879 13.25 45.71 2.68
N ILE A 880 12.26 46.25 3.41
CA ILE A 880 10.83 46.13 3.08
C ILE A 880 10.40 47.31 2.22
N TYR A 881 9.66 47.00 1.16
CA TYR A 881 9.15 47.98 0.20
C TYR A 881 7.64 47.84 0.01
N VAL A 882 7.02 48.93 -0.42
CA VAL A 882 5.62 48.97 -0.84
C VAL A 882 5.56 49.26 -2.33
N LEU A 883 5.12 48.28 -3.12
CA LEU A 883 4.79 48.45 -4.52
C LEU A 883 3.36 48.95 -4.65
N SER A 884 3.16 50.10 -5.27
CA SER A 884 1.88 50.62 -5.70
C SER A 884 1.74 50.44 -7.22
N LEU A 885 0.61 49.89 -7.64
CA LEU A 885 0.23 49.70 -9.02
C LEU A 885 -1.02 50.52 -9.29
N SER A 886 -0.98 51.44 -10.25
CA SER A 886 -2.16 52.21 -10.69
C SER A 886 -2.47 51.95 -12.17
N ASP A 887 -3.72 51.64 -12.51
CA ASP A 887 -4.14 51.53 -13.92
C ASP A 887 -4.37 52.91 -14.58
N SER A 888 -4.67 52.93 -15.88
CA SER A 888 -4.96 54.16 -16.61
C SER A 888 -6.26 54.87 -16.20
N LYS A 889 -7.13 54.19 -15.43
CA LYS A 889 -8.37 54.73 -14.90
C LYS A 889 -8.20 55.30 -13.49
N GLY A 890 -7.01 55.16 -12.89
CA GLY A 890 -6.67 55.67 -11.56
C GLY A 890 -6.89 54.68 -10.42
N ASN A 891 -7.31 53.44 -10.71
CA ASN A 891 -7.46 52.40 -9.68
C ASN A 891 -6.09 51.96 -9.19
N THR A 892 -5.88 51.92 -7.88
CA THR A 892 -4.58 51.64 -7.28
C THR A 892 -4.63 50.46 -6.31
N LYS A 893 -3.75 49.46 -6.48
CA LYS A 893 -3.47 48.39 -5.50
C LYS A 893 -2.06 48.54 -4.94
N ALA A 894 -1.81 48.04 -3.73
CA ALA A 894 -0.50 48.09 -3.09
C ALA A 894 -0.09 46.74 -2.50
N PHE A 895 1.18 46.37 -2.65
CA PHE A 895 1.77 45.12 -2.19
C PHE A 895 3.00 45.40 -1.34
N LYS A 896 3.17 44.64 -0.27
CA LYS A 896 4.43 44.62 0.49
C LYS A 896 5.32 43.53 -0.08
N PHE A 897 6.59 43.82 -0.27
CA PHE A 897 7.58 42.81 -0.63
C PHE A 897 8.90 43.06 0.07
N PHE A 898 9.71 42.01 0.19
CA PHE A 898 11.00 42.05 0.86
C PHE A 898 12.13 41.84 -0.15
N LYS A 899 13.13 42.73 -0.11
CA LYS A 899 14.39 42.57 -0.84
C LYS A 899 15.44 41.98 0.10
N LYS A 900 15.81 40.71 -0.16
CA LYS A 900 16.95 40.02 0.45
C LYS A 900 18.27 40.44 -0.18
#